data_AF-A0A9X3T9V8-F1
#
_entry.id   AF-A0A9X3T9V8-F1
#
_cell.length_a   1.000
_cell.length_b   1.000
_cell.length_c   1.000
_cell.angle_alpha   90.00
_cell.angle_beta   90.00
_cell.angle_gamma   90.00
#
_symmetry.space_group_name_H-M   'P 1'
#
loop_
_entity.id
_entity.type
_entity.pdbx_description
1 polymer ?
#
loop_
_entity_poly.entity_id
_entity_poly.type
_entity_poly.pdbx_seq_one_letter_code
_entity_poly.pdbx_strand_id
1 'polypeptide(L)'
;MNLASQIKAAAWRENLAGYRDRPRPERAVERAFNQLDVDGPDEDPVKTLEAIIAGPVPEHLAAELQSAREGLAHARTRAERRSRHLAALAGRAGAGTLAELVAACGRDVHTTARLLETLATEGHQLHPCARTRLGWDRRDRERYDLEATRPIRIRLVADRAGVLERSGDDFRNHPMLRGLDLPDPVLPVHPWQLEHRILPGHRDLFASGRLRVMDETVPAWPTAAIRTLAGHDAPGFFKLALGIHITSTRRDISPATALLGPRLSALLLAVNRIGHNGLESEHRILADTAGAWLPGSRDLTALARSPLTGIEPRDLVYVPATALTATSPVTGMSLAAEYARWSGDPDAWIRAYARLFAHPVLTKAEAGIGLEAHLQNSIVAMRGPHPVFPVSRDLGGARIHLPTLPWDLELPQGSPVDAASMDQVRAKVAYTLFQNHFAALVAVLERDLGLDGAAFWADLADELRDRLSTAERDAYLAPRQPTKALLTMRLHPGEEIETPVDNPLATSRIHEHPTLDRHVRALRSPASAWIYDPAGTTAHLASVREALGHTVLYAMKACANPAVLAAAVLAADGVECASGGELAAARAAGAARLAFSGPAKTPADLAAAAACEVPLWMHAESVRELDGLAAAGFTGPVALRVNRGRALPGTHQMTGVPTPFGIDEAEVPAAVDRALGLGLDLVGFHLHAVSNCLEAEAYAWHVRDAVAWSRSAARGFALRYVNVGGGLGADPRGSRIDLAALAEGLRGVETGGAELVFEPGRYVAAPAGWYVAEVVDLKTVRGQAFAVVRGGTHHFRLPAAWGYSHPFTVVPGPRPGPVWSDVEVRVCGELCTPRDVLNGGQRVASLAVGDRLVFANAGAYGWEISHDRFLGHPGPEQVVIG
;
A
#
# COMPACT_ATOMS: atom_id res chain seq x y z
N MET A 1 -18.75 -13.61 -18.73
CA MET A 1 -19.94 -13.18 -17.97
C MET A 1 -21.05 -12.70 -18.89
N ASN A 2 -22.34 -13.01 -18.63
CA ASN A 2 -23.45 -12.42 -19.38
C ASN A 2 -23.82 -11.01 -18.86
N LEU A 3 -24.66 -10.28 -19.59
CA LEU A 3 -24.96 -8.88 -19.25
C LEU A 3 -25.77 -8.74 -17.95
N ALA A 4 -26.65 -9.70 -17.63
CA ALA A 4 -27.39 -9.71 -16.37
C ALA A 4 -26.48 -9.88 -15.15
N SER A 5 -25.49 -10.78 -15.23
CA SER A 5 -24.44 -10.92 -14.21
C SER A 5 -23.62 -9.64 -14.05
N GLN A 6 -23.26 -8.95 -15.14
CA GLN A 6 -22.55 -7.68 -15.07
C GLN A 6 -23.36 -6.57 -14.37
N ILE A 7 -24.69 -6.56 -14.57
CA ILE A 7 -25.60 -5.64 -13.87
C ILE A 7 -25.65 -5.97 -12.38
N LYS A 8 -25.83 -7.24 -12.00
CA LYS A 8 -25.83 -7.68 -10.59
C LYS A 8 -24.50 -7.31 -9.90
N ALA A 9 -23.38 -7.52 -10.58
CA ALA A 9 -22.05 -7.16 -10.08
C ALA A 9 -21.87 -5.64 -9.90
N ALA A 10 -22.30 -4.84 -10.89
CA ALA A 10 -22.25 -3.38 -10.77
C ALA A 10 -23.17 -2.86 -9.65
N ALA A 11 -24.40 -3.36 -9.56
CA ALA A 11 -25.34 -3.00 -8.50
C ALA A 11 -24.82 -3.37 -7.10
N TRP A 12 -24.17 -4.53 -6.97
CA TRP A 12 -23.53 -4.96 -5.71
C TRP A 12 -22.40 -4.01 -5.31
N ARG A 13 -21.44 -3.77 -6.21
CA ARG A 13 -20.32 -2.86 -5.95
C ARG A 13 -20.81 -1.47 -5.56
N GLU A 14 -21.85 -0.99 -6.23
CA GLU A 14 -22.38 0.37 -6.05
C GLU A 14 -23.34 0.52 -4.87
N ASN A 15 -23.73 -0.60 -4.25
CA ASN A 15 -24.86 -0.70 -3.32
C ASN A 15 -26.15 -0.07 -3.86
N LEU A 16 -26.41 -0.22 -5.15
CA LEU A 16 -27.56 0.40 -5.82
C LEU A 16 -28.86 -0.06 -5.16
N ALA A 17 -29.67 0.87 -4.66
CA ALA A 17 -30.94 0.56 -3.97
C ALA A 17 -30.80 -0.47 -2.82
N GLY A 18 -29.72 -0.38 -2.04
CA GLY A 18 -29.45 -1.28 -0.91
C GLY A 18 -29.19 -2.72 -1.32
N TYR A 19 -28.68 -2.95 -2.54
CA TYR A 19 -28.52 -4.30 -3.07
C TYR A 19 -27.55 -5.17 -2.25
N ARG A 20 -26.57 -4.58 -1.54
CA ARG A 20 -25.68 -5.33 -0.62
C ARG A 20 -26.35 -5.74 0.68
N ASP A 21 -27.49 -5.13 1.03
CA ASP A 21 -28.26 -5.51 2.23
C ASP A 21 -29.12 -6.77 1.99
N ARG A 22 -29.21 -7.21 0.73
CA ARG A 22 -29.90 -8.44 0.31
C ARG A 22 -28.95 -9.64 0.42
N PRO A 23 -29.46 -10.88 0.54
CA PRO A 23 -28.62 -12.06 0.43
C PRO A 23 -27.82 -12.05 -0.87
N ARG A 24 -26.52 -12.32 -0.76
CA ARG A 24 -25.63 -12.41 -1.91
C ARG A 24 -26.19 -13.42 -2.93
N PRO A 25 -26.13 -13.14 -4.25
CA PRO A 25 -26.61 -14.08 -5.27
C PRO A 25 -25.98 -15.47 -5.13
N GLU A 26 -26.75 -16.51 -5.43
CA GLU A 26 -26.25 -17.89 -5.44
C GLU A 26 -25.06 -18.03 -6.40
N ARG A 27 -24.05 -18.81 -6.00
CA ARG A 27 -22.81 -19.03 -6.78
C ARG A 27 -22.02 -17.75 -7.10
N ALA A 28 -22.17 -16.71 -6.28
CA ALA A 28 -21.37 -15.50 -6.41
C ALA A 28 -20.17 -15.50 -5.44
N VAL A 29 -19.03 -15.01 -5.93
CA VAL A 29 -17.82 -14.80 -5.13
C VAL A 29 -17.56 -13.30 -5.06
N GLU A 30 -17.55 -12.77 -3.84
CA GLU A 30 -17.15 -11.38 -3.61
C GLU A 30 -15.62 -11.31 -3.45
N ARG A 31 -15.03 -10.32 -4.12
CA ARG A 31 -13.61 -10.06 -4.27
C ARG A 31 -13.29 -8.69 -3.67
N ALA A 32 -12.01 -8.31 -3.74
CA ALA A 32 -11.53 -6.97 -3.41
C ALA A 32 -12.42 -5.84 -3.96
N PHE A 33 -12.56 -4.75 -3.19
CA PHE A 33 -13.36 -3.58 -3.55
C PHE A 33 -14.84 -3.87 -3.83
N ASN A 34 -15.41 -4.83 -3.11
CA ASN A 34 -16.78 -5.32 -3.28
C ASN A 34 -17.10 -5.71 -4.73
N GLN A 35 -16.12 -6.20 -5.49
CA GLN A 35 -16.37 -6.72 -6.84
C GLN A 35 -16.97 -8.12 -6.75
N LEU A 36 -17.96 -8.42 -7.59
CA LEU A 36 -18.72 -9.66 -7.49
C LEU A 36 -18.61 -10.45 -8.78
N ASP A 37 -18.05 -11.65 -8.70
CA ASP A 37 -18.12 -12.64 -9.77
C ASP A 37 -19.45 -13.38 -9.66
N VAL A 38 -20.31 -13.29 -10.66
CA VAL A 38 -21.64 -13.91 -10.67
C VAL A 38 -21.79 -14.83 -11.87
N ASP A 39 -21.92 -16.13 -11.61
CA ASP A 39 -22.31 -17.12 -12.62
C ASP A 39 -23.82 -17.40 -12.54
N GLY A 40 -24.56 -16.97 -13.56
CA GLY A 40 -26.01 -17.10 -13.62
C GLY A 40 -26.54 -17.29 -15.04
N PRO A 41 -27.84 -17.63 -15.18
CA PRO A 41 -28.48 -17.74 -16.50
C PRO A 41 -28.48 -16.40 -17.25
N ASP A 42 -28.57 -16.47 -18.59
CA ASP A 42 -28.67 -15.29 -19.46
C ASP A 42 -30.09 -14.71 -19.39
N GLU A 43 -30.35 -13.94 -18.34
CA GLU A 43 -31.61 -13.25 -18.09
C GLU A 43 -31.75 -11.98 -18.95
N ASP A 44 -32.98 -11.46 -19.04
CA ASP A 44 -33.19 -10.16 -19.68
C ASP A 44 -32.57 -9.03 -18.84
N PRO A 45 -31.59 -8.27 -19.37
CA PRO A 45 -30.83 -7.29 -18.61
C PRO A 45 -31.68 -6.12 -18.10
N VAL A 46 -32.74 -5.74 -18.83
CA VAL A 46 -33.65 -4.67 -18.41
C VAL A 46 -34.46 -5.16 -17.21
N LYS A 47 -35.07 -6.35 -17.31
CA LYS A 47 -35.83 -6.94 -16.21
C LYS A 47 -34.97 -7.19 -14.97
N THR A 48 -33.72 -7.62 -15.15
CA THR A 48 -32.76 -7.77 -14.05
C THR A 48 -32.55 -6.44 -13.33
N LEU A 49 -32.36 -5.34 -14.06
CA LEU A 49 -32.16 -4.02 -13.45
C LEU A 49 -33.45 -3.49 -12.79
N GLU A 50 -34.61 -3.67 -13.42
CA GLU A 50 -35.92 -3.29 -12.85
C GLU A 50 -36.18 -3.98 -11.50
N ALA A 51 -35.81 -5.25 -11.38
CA ALA A 51 -35.94 -6.00 -10.13
C ALA A 51 -34.98 -5.48 -9.03
N ILE A 52 -33.82 -4.93 -9.40
CA ILE A 52 -32.87 -4.34 -8.45
C ILE A 52 -33.39 -3.01 -7.94
N ILE A 53 -33.79 -2.11 -8.85
CA ILE A 53 -34.22 -0.74 -8.51
C ILE A 53 -35.68 -0.64 -8.07
N ALA A 54 -36.44 -1.74 -8.17
CA ALA A 54 -37.88 -1.82 -7.88
C ALA A 54 -38.70 -0.77 -8.66
N GLY A 55 -38.37 -0.58 -9.94
CA GLY A 55 -38.96 0.45 -10.79
C GLY A 55 -38.53 0.34 -12.26
N PRO A 56 -39.11 1.16 -13.14
CA PRO A 56 -38.82 1.11 -14.58
C PRO A 56 -37.41 1.64 -14.89
N VAL A 57 -36.74 1.00 -15.85
CA VAL A 57 -35.45 1.47 -16.38
C VAL A 57 -35.68 2.60 -17.39
N PRO A 58 -34.94 3.73 -17.32
CA PRO A 58 -35.05 4.81 -18.30
C PRO A 58 -34.80 4.34 -19.74
N GLU A 59 -35.54 4.91 -20.71
CA GLU A 59 -35.48 4.50 -22.13
C GLU A 59 -34.06 4.55 -22.72
N HIS A 60 -33.26 5.57 -22.38
CA HIS A 60 -31.88 5.67 -22.88
C HIS A 60 -31.00 4.53 -22.37
N LEU A 61 -31.16 4.13 -21.10
CA LEU A 61 -30.40 3.03 -20.51
C LEU A 61 -30.88 1.68 -21.04
N ALA A 62 -32.18 1.51 -21.28
CA ALA A 62 -32.71 0.34 -21.96
C ALA A 62 -32.11 0.19 -23.38
N ALA A 63 -31.98 1.29 -24.13
CA ALA A 63 -31.33 1.29 -25.44
C ALA A 63 -29.83 0.95 -25.35
N GLU A 64 -29.12 1.47 -24.35
CA GLU A 64 -27.72 1.13 -24.09
C GLU A 64 -27.54 -0.35 -23.77
N LEU A 65 -28.36 -0.92 -22.88
CA LEU A 65 -28.33 -2.32 -22.51
C LEU A 65 -28.62 -3.24 -23.71
N GLN A 66 -29.60 -2.87 -24.53
CA GLN A 66 -29.89 -3.62 -25.76
C GLN A 66 -28.71 -3.56 -26.74
N SER A 67 -28.13 -2.37 -26.95
CA SER A 67 -26.94 -2.19 -27.79
C SER A 67 -25.75 -3.00 -27.28
N ALA A 68 -25.52 -3.01 -25.97
CA ALA A 68 -24.46 -3.78 -25.34
C ALA A 68 -24.67 -5.29 -25.49
N ARG A 69 -25.91 -5.78 -25.35
CA ARG A 69 -26.27 -7.20 -25.55
C ARG A 69 -25.94 -7.65 -26.97
N GLU A 70 -26.37 -6.88 -27.97
CA GLU A 70 -26.06 -7.16 -29.38
C GLU A 70 -24.55 -7.10 -29.67
N GLY A 71 -23.87 -6.08 -29.14
CA GLY A 71 -22.43 -5.90 -29.29
C GLY A 71 -21.64 -7.06 -28.68
N LEU A 72 -22.04 -7.55 -27.51
CA LEU A 72 -21.41 -8.69 -26.85
C LEU A 72 -21.62 -10.00 -27.63
N ALA A 73 -22.83 -10.24 -28.14
CA ALA A 73 -23.13 -11.40 -28.97
C ALA A 73 -22.31 -11.41 -30.28
N HIS A 74 -22.15 -10.24 -30.89
CA HIS A 74 -21.28 -10.07 -32.07
C HIS A 74 -19.81 -10.38 -31.73
N ALA A 75 -19.31 -9.81 -30.64
CA ALA A 75 -17.93 -9.98 -30.19
C ALA A 75 -17.59 -11.46 -29.91
N ARG A 76 -18.48 -12.19 -29.22
CA ARG A 76 -18.32 -13.62 -28.92
C ARG A 76 -18.22 -14.48 -30.17
N THR A 77 -19.15 -14.32 -31.10
CA THR A 77 -19.15 -15.04 -32.39
C THR A 77 -17.85 -14.84 -33.17
N ARG A 78 -17.24 -13.64 -33.08
CA ARG A 78 -15.97 -13.34 -33.73
C ARG A 78 -14.78 -13.88 -32.95
N ALA A 79 -14.84 -13.83 -31.63
CA ALA A 79 -13.82 -14.36 -30.75
C ALA A 79 -13.61 -15.86 -30.95
N GLU A 80 -14.66 -16.66 -31.07
CA GLU A 80 -14.55 -18.12 -31.30
C GLU A 80 -13.70 -18.47 -32.52
N ARG A 81 -13.89 -17.76 -33.65
CA ARG A 81 -13.09 -17.96 -34.86
C ARG A 81 -11.62 -17.61 -34.64
N ARG A 82 -11.35 -16.50 -33.95
CA ARG A 82 -10.00 -16.05 -33.62
C ARG A 82 -9.32 -17.00 -32.64
N SER A 83 -10.03 -17.45 -31.61
CA SER A 83 -9.55 -18.43 -30.62
C SER A 83 -9.09 -19.71 -31.30
N ARG A 84 -9.89 -20.27 -32.22
CA ARG A 84 -9.47 -21.44 -33.02
C ARG A 84 -8.21 -21.18 -33.83
N HIS A 85 -8.09 -19.99 -34.43
CA HIS A 85 -6.91 -19.62 -35.21
C HIS A 85 -5.65 -19.51 -34.33
N LEU A 86 -5.75 -18.84 -33.18
CA LEU A 86 -4.64 -18.68 -32.24
C LEU A 86 -4.21 -20.02 -31.62
N ALA A 87 -5.14 -20.88 -31.26
CA ALA A 87 -4.85 -22.23 -30.78
C ALA A 87 -4.13 -23.07 -31.84
N ALA A 88 -4.60 -23.03 -33.09
CA ALA A 88 -3.93 -23.70 -34.21
C ALA A 88 -2.53 -23.11 -34.50
N LEU A 89 -2.37 -21.80 -34.33
CA LEU A 89 -1.07 -21.14 -34.48
C LEU A 89 -0.09 -21.57 -33.38
N ALA A 90 -0.53 -21.62 -32.12
CA ALA A 90 0.26 -22.10 -30.99
C ALA A 90 0.73 -23.54 -31.23
N GLY A 91 -0.19 -24.43 -31.64
CA GLY A 91 0.13 -25.83 -31.96
C GLY A 91 1.17 -25.97 -33.08
N ARG A 92 1.07 -25.17 -34.15
CA ARG A 92 2.08 -25.17 -35.23
C ARG A 92 3.43 -24.60 -34.81
N ALA A 93 3.43 -23.65 -33.88
CA ALA A 93 4.65 -23.05 -33.34
C ALA A 93 5.30 -23.90 -32.23
N GLY A 94 4.66 -25.00 -31.79
CA GLY A 94 5.12 -25.81 -30.67
C GLY A 94 5.00 -25.12 -29.30
N ALA A 95 4.18 -24.07 -29.19
CA ALA A 95 3.93 -23.36 -27.95
C ALA A 95 2.83 -24.07 -27.14
N GLY A 96 3.10 -24.39 -25.87
CA GLY A 96 2.14 -25.03 -24.95
C GLY A 96 1.12 -24.04 -24.37
N THR A 97 1.42 -22.75 -24.44
CA THR A 97 0.59 -21.65 -23.94
C THR A 97 0.49 -20.51 -24.96
N LEU A 98 -0.49 -19.61 -24.79
CA LEU A 98 -0.54 -18.38 -25.59
C LEU A 98 0.61 -17.43 -25.18
N ALA A 99 0.98 -17.38 -23.90
CA ALA A 99 2.13 -16.61 -23.42
C ALA A 99 3.44 -16.96 -24.15
N GLU A 100 3.75 -18.26 -24.32
CA GLU A 100 4.92 -18.72 -25.07
C GLU A 100 4.83 -18.36 -26.57
N LEU A 101 3.65 -18.49 -27.19
CA LEU A 101 3.44 -18.05 -28.57
C LEU A 101 3.70 -16.55 -28.72
N VAL A 102 3.18 -15.74 -27.79
CA VAL A 102 3.37 -14.29 -27.78
C VAL A 102 4.86 -13.95 -27.65
N ALA A 103 5.59 -14.61 -26.74
CA ALA A 103 7.03 -14.40 -26.56
C ALA A 103 7.83 -14.68 -27.86
N ALA A 104 7.39 -15.61 -28.70
CA ALA A 104 8.01 -15.87 -30.00
C ALA A 104 7.67 -14.81 -31.08
N CYS A 105 6.71 -13.91 -30.83
CA CYS A 105 6.21 -12.91 -31.78
C CYS A 105 6.88 -11.52 -31.65
N GLY A 106 8.16 -11.46 -31.28
CA GLY A 106 8.91 -10.20 -31.06
C GLY A 106 9.27 -9.38 -32.32
N ARG A 107 9.00 -9.88 -33.54
CA ARG A 107 9.38 -9.20 -34.80
C ARG A 107 8.48 -8.04 -35.19
N ASP A 108 7.20 -8.12 -34.85
CA ASP A 108 6.21 -7.07 -35.11
C ASP A 108 5.37 -6.83 -33.85
N VAL A 109 5.92 -6.03 -32.96
CA VAL A 109 5.32 -5.71 -31.66
C VAL A 109 3.98 -4.97 -31.80
N HIS A 110 3.77 -4.25 -32.91
CA HIS A 110 2.54 -3.50 -33.16
C HIS A 110 1.39 -4.42 -33.48
N THR A 111 1.60 -5.31 -34.45
CA THR A 111 0.59 -6.28 -34.85
C THR A 111 0.26 -7.21 -33.69
N THR A 112 1.28 -7.66 -32.94
CA THR A 112 1.09 -8.51 -31.75
C THR A 112 0.26 -7.81 -30.68
N ALA A 113 0.66 -6.61 -30.23
CA ALA A 113 -0.09 -5.88 -29.21
C ALA A 113 -1.55 -5.62 -29.62
N ARG A 114 -1.76 -5.20 -30.87
CA ARG A 114 -3.11 -4.99 -31.43
C ARG A 114 -3.94 -6.27 -31.46
N LEU A 115 -3.37 -7.40 -31.90
CA LEU A 115 -4.07 -8.68 -31.91
C LEU A 115 -4.48 -9.10 -30.49
N LEU A 116 -3.61 -8.89 -29.51
CA LEU A 116 -3.89 -9.18 -28.11
C LEU A 116 -5.04 -8.32 -27.57
N GLU A 117 -5.19 -7.06 -27.98
CA GLU A 117 -6.35 -6.24 -27.58
C GLU A 117 -7.70 -6.87 -27.98
N THR A 118 -7.73 -7.64 -29.07
CA THR A 118 -8.96 -8.31 -29.52
C THR A 118 -9.35 -9.49 -28.62
N LEU A 119 -8.50 -9.95 -27.70
CA LEU A 119 -8.85 -11.00 -26.73
C LEU A 119 -9.83 -10.53 -25.67
N ALA A 120 -9.83 -9.23 -25.34
CA ALA A 120 -10.72 -8.62 -24.36
C ALA A 120 -12.13 -8.39 -24.94
N THR A 121 -12.91 -9.46 -25.05
CA THR A 121 -14.22 -9.46 -25.73
C THR A 121 -15.30 -8.67 -25.00
N GLU A 122 -15.28 -8.69 -23.67
CA GLU A 122 -16.35 -8.13 -22.82
C GLU A 122 -16.28 -6.59 -22.68
N GLY A 123 -15.12 -5.98 -22.97
CA GLY A 123 -14.90 -4.55 -22.82
C GLY A 123 -14.53 -4.12 -21.40
N HIS A 124 -14.98 -2.94 -20.97
CA HIS A 124 -14.68 -2.38 -19.65
C HIS A 124 -15.29 -3.21 -18.51
N GLN A 125 -14.46 -3.77 -17.66
CA GLN A 125 -14.85 -4.81 -16.72
C GLN A 125 -15.85 -4.36 -15.65
N LEU A 126 -15.78 -3.11 -15.20
CA LEU A 126 -16.66 -2.59 -14.16
C LEU A 126 -17.97 -1.98 -14.71
N HIS A 127 -18.08 -1.75 -16.03
CA HIS A 127 -19.21 -1.04 -16.63
C HIS A 127 -20.16 -2.06 -17.29
N PRO A 128 -21.43 -2.17 -16.88
CA PRO A 128 -22.33 -3.18 -17.47
C PRO A 128 -22.58 -2.93 -18.97
N CYS A 129 -22.74 -1.68 -19.39
CA CYS A 129 -22.90 -1.32 -20.81
C CYS A 129 -21.57 -1.19 -21.60
N ALA A 130 -20.54 -1.99 -21.29
CA ALA A 130 -19.20 -1.89 -21.90
C ALA A 130 -19.19 -2.00 -23.44
N ARG A 131 -20.16 -2.72 -24.02
CA ARG A 131 -20.26 -3.01 -25.46
C ARG A 131 -21.27 -2.14 -26.21
N THR A 132 -21.79 -1.06 -25.61
CA THR A 132 -22.70 -0.12 -26.30
C THR A 132 -22.07 0.49 -27.55
N ARG A 133 -22.84 0.55 -28.64
CA ARG A 133 -22.52 1.19 -29.94
C ARG A 133 -23.77 1.87 -30.53
N LEU A 134 -24.29 2.91 -29.86
CA LEU A 134 -25.45 3.64 -30.40
C LEU A 134 -25.02 4.63 -31.49
N GLY A 135 -25.75 4.63 -32.60
CA GLY A 135 -25.39 5.34 -33.83
C GLY A 135 -24.80 4.44 -34.91
N TRP A 136 -24.47 3.18 -34.59
CA TRP A 136 -24.03 2.18 -35.56
C TRP A 136 -25.05 1.08 -35.73
N ASP A 137 -25.33 0.76 -37.00
CA ASP A 137 -26.05 -0.45 -37.36
C ASP A 137 -25.11 -1.68 -37.37
N ARG A 138 -25.64 -2.84 -37.77
CA ARG A 138 -24.86 -4.07 -37.85
C ARG A 138 -23.70 -3.99 -38.87
N ARG A 139 -23.90 -3.32 -40.00
CA ARG A 139 -22.88 -3.20 -41.05
C ARG A 139 -21.73 -2.30 -40.59
N ASP A 140 -22.05 -1.21 -39.91
CA ASP A 140 -21.07 -0.34 -39.29
C ASP A 140 -20.23 -1.09 -38.25
N ARG A 141 -20.87 -1.88 -37.38
CA ARG A 141 -20.16 -2.74 -36.39
C ARG A 141 -19.22 -3.73 -37.07
N GLU A 142 -19.67 -4.39 -38.14
CA GLU A 142 -18.85 -5.34 -38.91
C GLU A 142 -17.65 -4.68 -39.61
N ARG A 143 -17.75 -3.38 -39.92
CA ARG A 143 -16.72 -2.62 -40.65
C ARG A 143 -15.75 -1.87 -39.74
N TYR A 144 -16.21 -1.36 -38.60
CA TYR A 144 -15.48 -0.37 -37.80
C TYR A 144 -15.24 -0.76 -36.33
N ASP A 145 -15.92 -1.76 -35.78
CA ASP A 145 -15.70 -2.20 -34.39
C ASP A 145 -14.38 -2.99 -34.25
N LEU A 146 -13.99 -3.31 -33.00
CA LEU A 146 -12.76 -4.04 -32.68
C LEU A 146 -12.63 -5.37 -33.45
N GLU A 147 -13.75 -5.98 -33.79
CA GLU A 147 -13.83 -7.26 -34.50
C GLU A 147 -13.89 -7.12 -36.04
N ALA A 148 -13.55 -5.95 -36.58
CA ALA A 148 -13.44 -5.72 -38.03
C ALA A 148 -12.58 -6.79 -38.71
N THR A 149 -13.00 -7.21 -39.90
CA THR A 149 -12.33 -8.29 -40.67
C THR A 149 -11.38 -7.78 -41.74
N ARG A 150 -11.40 -6.48 -42.00
CA ARG A 150 -10.55 -5.79 -42.99
C ARG A 150 -10.04 -4.49 -42.38
N PRO A 151 -8.85 -4.00 -42.79
CA PRO A 151 -8.37 -2.69 -42.36
C PRO A 151 -9.38 -1.59 -42.71
N ILE A 152 -9.62 -0.70 -41.78
CA ILE A 152 -10.35 0.56 -41.98
C ILE A 152 -9.46 1.47 -42.83
N ARG A 153 -10.04 2.07 -43.85
CA ARG A 153 -9.36 3.08 -44.67
C ARG A 153 -9.60 4.46 -44.10
N ILE A 154 -8.66 4.95 -43.30
CA ILE A 154 -8.65 6.31 -42.76
C ILE A 154 -8.63 7.29 -43.94
N ARG A 155 -9.49 8.31 -43.87
CA ARG A 155 -9.55 9.38 -44.87
C ARG A 155 -8.66 10.53 -44.45
N LEU A 156 -8.09 11.25 -45.41
CA LEU A 156 -7.30 12.46 -45.15
C LEU A 156 -8.06 13.68 -45.63
N VAL A 157 -8.09 14.73 -44.82
CA VAL A 157 -8.64 16.05 -45.16
C VAL A 157 -7.50 17.05 -45.20
N ALA A 158 -7.20 17.58 -46.37
CA ALA A 158 -6.23 18.65 -46.56
C ALA A 158 -6.80 20.00 -46.14
N ASP A 159 -6.00 20.76 -45.39
CA ASP A 159 -6.30 22.11 -44.93
C ASP A 159 -5.55 23.13 -45.77
N ARG A 160 -6.17 23.53 -46.89
CA ARG A 160 -5.55 24.41 -47.90
C ARG A 160 -5.56 25.88 -47.50
N ALA A 161 -6.43 26.25 -46.56
CA ALA A 161 -6.66 27.62 -46.14
C ALA A 161 -6.24 27.89 -44.69
N GLY A 162 -5.60 26.93 -44.01
CA GLY A 162 -5.11 27.09 -42.64
C GLY A 162 -6.23 27.26 -41.61
N VAL A 163 -7.35 26.57 -41.78
CA VAL A 163 -8.53 26.72 -40.91
C VAL A 163 -8.47 25.83 -39.66
N LEU A 164 -7.51 24.91 -39.59
CA LEU A 164 -7.30 24.02 -38.46
C LEU A 164 -6.23 24.57 -37.53
N GLU A 165 -6.49 24.48 -36.23
CA GLU A 165 -5.47 24.67 -35.20
C GLU A 165 -4.72 23.37 -34.96
N ARG A 166 -3.47 23.48 -34.51
CA ARG A 166 -2.54 22.35 -34.36
C ARG A 166 -1.69 22.47 -33.09
N SER A 167 -1.20 21.34 -32.63
CA SER A 167 -0.26 21.19 -31.52
C SER A 167 0.75 20.08 -31.82
N GLY A 168 1.99 20.22 -31.35
CA GLY A 168 3.05 19.24 -31.60
C GLY A 168 3.51 19.22 -33.07
N ASP A 169 3.84 18.03 -33.55
CA ASP A 169 4.39 17.81 -34.89
C ASP A 169 3.33 17.93 -36.00
N ASP A 170 3.79 18.06 -37.25
CA ASP A 170 2.91 17.93 -38.42
C ASP A 170 2.53 16.47 -38.64
N PHE A 171 1.23 16.19 -38.85
CA PHE A 171 0.73 14.84 -39.15
C PHE A 171 1.41 14.20 -40.35
N ARG A 172 1.84 14.99 -41.34
CA ARG A 172 2.57 14.49 -42.53
C ARG A 172 3.88 13.79 -42.18
N ASN A 173 4.48 14.13 -41.04
CA ASN A 173 5.71 13.51 -40.56
C ASN A 173 5.44 12.16 -39.86
N HIS A 174 4.18 11.84 -39.56
CA HIS A 174 3.83 10.61 -38.88
C HIS A 174 4.14 9.39 -39.76
N PRO A 175 4.72 8.29 -39.23
CA PRO A 175 5.14 7.14 -40.05
C PRO A 175 4.02 6.52 -40.89
N MET A 176 2.77 6.57 -40.43
CA MET A 176 1.61 6.08 -41.18
C MET A 176 1.27 6.88 -42.45
N LEU A 177 1.77 8.12 -42.59
CA LEU A 177 1.55 8.96 -43.78
C LEU A 177 2.79 9.02 -44.69
N ARG A 178 3.89 8.37 -44.31
CA ARG A 178 5.15 8.44 -45.04
C ARG A 178 4.98 7.87 -46.45
N GLY A 179 5.46 8.62 -47.45
CA GLY A 179 5.41 8.22 -48.86
C GLY A 179 4.14 8.60 -49.60
N LEU A 180 3.17 9.26 -48.93
CA LEU A 180 2.02 9.88 -49.59
C LEU A 180 2.37 11.29 -50.09
N ASP A 181 1.82 11.69 -51.24
CA ASP A 181 1.97 13.05 -51.78
C ASP A 181 0.98 13.99 -51.08
N LEU A 182 1.47 14.74 -50.08
CA LEU A 182 0.65 15.57 -49.19
C LEU A 182 1.16 17.04 -49.21
N PRO A 183 0.83 17.81 -50.26
CA PRO A 183 1.35 19.18 -50.44
C PRO A 183 0.84 20.14 -49.36
N ASP A 184 -0.41 19.95 -48.94
CA ASP A 184 -1.08 20.73 -47.91
C ASP A 184 -1.03 19.96 -46.57
N PRO A 185 -1.01 20.65 -45.40
CA PRO A 185 -1.20 19.99 -44.12
C PRO A 185 -2.51 19.17 -44.08
N VAL A 186 -2.48 17.99 -43.47
CA VAL A 186 -3.64 17.08 -43.45
C VAL A 186 -4.10 16.73 -42.04
N LEU A 187 -5.38 16.41 -41.93
CA LEU A 187 -6.01 15.81 -40.77
C LEU A 187 -6.49 14.40 -41.13
N PRO A 188 -6.08 13.33 -40.43
CA PRO A 188 -6.69 12.02 -40.57
C PRO A 188 -8.07 12.00 -39.92
N VAL A 189 -9.01 11.34 -40.58
CA VAL A 189 -10.43 11.31 -40.20
C VAL A 189 -10.99 9.90 -40.34
N HIS A 190 -11.78 9.47 -39.37
CA HIS A 190 -12.47 8.19 -39.45
C HIS A 190 -13.51 8.22 -40.58
N PRO A 191 -13.56 7.23 -41.49
CA PRO A 191 -14.45 7.29 -42.66
C PRO A 191 -15.93 7.47 -42.30
N TRP A 192 -16.42 6.77 -41.27
CA TRP A 192 -17.79 6.96 -40.78
C TRP A 192 -18.03 8.40 -40.29
N GLN A 193 -17.08 9.00 -39.58
CA GLN A 193 -17.18 10.38 -39.07
C GLN A 193 -17.18 11.38 -40.23
N LEU A 194 -16.37 11.14 -41.26
CA LEU A 194 -16.32 11.97 -42.46
C LEU A 194 -17.70 12.04 -43.12
N GLU A 195 -18.29 10.87 -43.39
CA GLU A 195 -19.53 10.73 -44.15
C GLU A 195 -20.76 11.24 -43.36
N HIS A 196 -20.84 10.94 -42.07
CA HIS A 196 -22.08 11.15 -41.29
C HIS A 196 -22.10 12.44 -40.48
N ARG A 197 -20.93 13.07 -40.27
CA ARG A 197 -20.81 14.23 -39.35
C ARG A 197 -20.11 15.41 -40.02
N ILE A 198 -18.94 15.17 -40.60
CA ILE A 198 -18.09 16.25 -41.11
C ILE A 198 -18.62 16.82 -42.43
N LEU A 199 -18.84 16.00 -43.46
CA LEU A 199 -19.33 16.48 -44.75
C LEU A 199 -20.72 17.14 -44.64
N PRO A 200 -21.68 16.59 -43.86
CA PRO A 200 -22.94 17.27 -43.62
C PRO A 200 -22.80 18.54 -42.79
N GLY A 201 -22.00 18.52 -41.72
CA GLY A 201 -21.90 19.62 -40.75
C GLY A 201 -21.01 20.80 -41.16
N HIS A 202 -20.10 20.60 -42.12
CA HIS A 202 -19.11 21.60 -42.52
C HIS A 202 -19.05 21.80 -44.04
N ARG A 203 -20.18 21.62 -44.74
CA ARG A 203 -20.29 21.67 -46.21
C ARG A 203 -19.61 22.90 -46.84
N ASP A 204 -19.77 24.07 -46.24
CA ASP A 204 -19.22 25.33 -46.77
C ASP A 204 -17.69 25.32 -46.87
N LEU A 205 -17.00 24.66 -45.92
CA LEU A 205 -15.54 24.56 -45.94
C LEU A 205 -15.04 23.68 -47.09
N PHE A 206 -15.81 22.65 -47.47
CA PHE A 206 -15.48 21.78 -48.60
C PHE A 206 -15.90 22.40 -49.94
N ALA A 207 -17.07 23.03 -50.01
CA ALA A 207 -17.57 23.70 -51.21
C ALA A 207 -16.68 24.89 -51.63
N SER A 208 -16.13 25.62 -50.66
CA SER A 208 -15.17 26.72 -50.90
C SER A 208 -13.74 26.25 -51.18
N GLY A 209 -13.45 24.94 -51.09
CA GLY A 209 -12.11 24.38 -51.27
C GLY A 209 -11.12 24.66 -50.13
N ARG A 210 -11.57 25.26 -49.02
CA ARG A 210 -10.75 25.53 -47.82
C ARG A 210 -10.30 24.22 -47.16
N LEU A 211 -11.19 23.24 -47.12
CA LEU A 211 -10.89 21.85 -46.79
C LEU A 211 -11.11 20.98 -48.03
N ARG A 212 -10.25 20.00 -48.25
CA ARG A 212 -10.39 19.05 -49.37
C ARG A 212 -10.22 17.62 -48.88
N VAL A 213 -11.15 16.75 -49.22
CA VAL A 213 -10.98 15.31 -49.01
C VAL A 213 -9.99 14.77 -50.04
N MET A 214 -8.99 14.03 -49.58
CA MET A 214 -7.97 13.41 -50.41
C MET A 214 -8.41 12.04 -50.94
N ASP A 215 -7.80 11.63 -52.04
CA ASP A 215 -8.00 10.31 -52.66
C ASP A 215 -7.18 9.25 -51.93
N GLU A 216 -6.04 9.66 -51.36
CA GLU A 216 -5.18 8.86 -50.50
C GLU A 216 -5.93 8.40 -49.24
N THR A 217 -5.70 7.15 -48.87
CA THR A 217 -6.23 6.57 -47.63
C THR A 217 -5.17 5.74 -46.92
N VAL A 218 -5.30 5.65 -45.60
CA VAL A 218 -4.35 4.90 -44.76
C VAL A 218 -5.05 3.67 -44.19
N PRO A 219 -4.58 2.45 -44.50
CA PRO A 219 -5.14 1.25 -43.90
C PRO A 219 -4.73 1.13 -42.43
N ALA A 220 -5.69 0.91 -41.55
CA ALA A 220 -5.47 0.80 -40.12
C ALA A 220 -6.52 -0.09 -39.45
N TRP A 221 -6.21 -0.60 -38.27
CA TRP A 221 -7.06 -1.50 -37.49
C TRP A 221 -7.51 -0.84 -36.19
N PRO A 222 -8.77 -1.03 -35.77
CA PRO A 222 -9.23 -0.52 -34.49
C PRO A 222 -8.57 -1.24 -33.32
N THR A 223 -8.28 -0.47 -32.27
CA THR A 223 -7.86 -0.97 -30.96
C THR A 223 -9.08 -1.09 -30.03
N ALA A 224 -8.90 -1.51 -28.77
CA ALA A 224 -9.99 -1.61 -27.79
C ALA A 224 -10.71 -0.26 -27.54
N ALA A 225 -10.05 0.86 -27.88
CA ALA A 225 -10.66 2.19 -27.83
C ALA A 225 -11.58 2.50 -29.02
N ILE A 226 -11.65 1.63 -30.04
CA ILE A 226 -12.39 1.75 -31.30
C ILE A 226 -11.87 2.89 -32.18
N ARG A 227 -11.92 4.12 -31.65
CA ARG A 227 -11.51 5.35 -32.33
C ARG A 227 -10.00 5.55 -32.41
N THR A 228 -9.23 4.71 -31.73
CA THR A 228 -7.77 4.67 -31.91
C THR A 228 -7.47 3.57 -32.92
N LEU A 229 -6.84 3.94 -34.02
CA LEU A 229 -6.53 3.05 -35.13
C LEU A 229 -5.02 2.85 -35.22
N ALA A 230 -4.59 1.59 -35.12
CA ALA A 230 -3.20 1.17 -35.31
C ALA A 230 -2.92 0.95 -36.81
N GLY A 231 -1.82 1.48 -37.34
CA GLY A 231 -1.51 1.30 -38.76
C GLY A 231 -1.39 -0.17 -39.18
N HIS A 232 -1.83 -0.48 -40.40
CA HIS A 232 -1.78 -1.83 -40.94
C HIS A 232 -0.39 -2.19 -41.48
N ASP A 233 0.18 -1.29 -42.29
CA ASP A 233 1.45 -1.49 -43.01
C ASP A 233 2.57 -0.60 -42.47
N ALA A 234 2.23 0.33 -41.59
CA ALA A 234 3.15 1.31 -41.02
C ALA A 234 2.89 1.46 -39.51
N PRO A 235 3.94 1.66 -38.71
CA PRO A 235 3.80 1.71 -37.26
C PRO A 235 3.21 3.04 -36.78
N GLY A 236 2.58 3.02 -35.61
CA GLY A 236 1.98 4.20 -34.97
C GLY A 236 0.46 4.11 -34.88
N PHE A 237 -0.16 5.17 -34.33
CA PHE A 237 -1.59 5.19 -34.07
C PHE A 237 -2.20 6.57 -34.35
N PHE A 238 -3.44 6.57 -34.84
CA PHE A 238 -4.27 7.77 -34.90
C PHE A 238 -5.48 7.64 -33.96
N LYS A 239 -5.69 8.62 -33.09
CA LYS A 239 -6.90 8.75 -32.28
C LYS A 239 -7.82 9.75 -32.95
N LEU A 240 -8.95 9.28 -33.46
CA LEU A 240 -9.84 10.04 -34.34
C LEU A 240 -11.16 10.38 -33.65
N ALA A 241 -11.76 11.52 -33.98
CA ALA A 241 -13.12 11.82 -33.54
C ALA A 241 -14.10 10.78 -34.11
N LEU A 242 -14.98 10.26 -33.26
CA LEU A 242 -16.02 9.31 -33.64
C LEU A 242 -17.30 9.60 -32.86
N GLY A 243 -18.24 10.28 -33.50
CA GLY A 243 -19.46 10.84 -32.90
C GLY A 243 -20.55 9.85 -32.51
N ILE A 244 -20.21 8.58 -32.27
CA ILE A 244 -21.14 7.56 -31.77
C ILE A 244 -21.10 7.48 -30.25
N HIS A 245 -22.16 6.92 -29.66
CA HIS A 245 -22.18 6.62 -28.23
C HIS A 245 -21.47 5.27 -27.99
N ILE A 246 -20.35 5.31 -27.28
CA ILE A 246 -19.65 4.11 -26.79
C ILE A 246 -19.70 4.14 -25.27
N THR A 247 -20.09 3.03 -24.66
CA THR A 247 -20.35 2.95 -23.21
C THR A 247 -21.40 3.98 -22.79
N SER A 248 -20.98 5.02 -22.07
CA SER A 248 -21.82 6.05 -21.44
C SER A 248 -21.58 7.48 -21.98
N THR A 249 -20.71 7.63 -22.99
CA THR A 249 -20.36 8.92 -23.58
C THR A 249 -20.26 8.88 -25.10
N ARG A 250 -20.49 10.04 -25.73
CA ARG A 250 -20.18 10.23 -27.15
C ARG A 250 -18.67 10.36 -27.33
N ARG A 251 -18.08 9.64 -28.30
CA ARG A 251 -16.62 9.54 -28.46
C ARG A 251 -16.02 10.57 -29.43
N ASP A 252 -16.53 11.79 -29.38
CA ASP A 252 -15.82 12.95 -29.94
C ASP A 252 -14.54 13.27 -29.16
N ILE A 253 -13.66 14.08 -29.75
CA ILE A 253 -12.42 14.52 -29.11
C ILE A 253 -12.52 16.04 -28.94
N SER A 254 -12.36 16.52 -27.70
CA SER A 254 -12.37 17.95 -27.44
C SER A 254 -11.10 18.60 -28.01
N PRO A 255 -11.20 19.84 -28.54
CA PRO A 255 -10.04 20.66 -28.88
C PRO A 255 -8.98 20.72 -27.78
N ALA A 256 -9.41 20.86 -26.52
CA ALA A 256 -8.51 20.85 -25.36
C ALA A 256 -7.68 19.56 -25.26
N THR A 257 -8.27 18.39 -25.56
CA THR A 257 -7.52 17.12 -25.57
C THR A 257 -6.46 17.10 -26.67
N ALA A 258 -6.81 17.56 -27.88
CA ALA A 258 -5.86 17.61 -28.99
C ALA A 258 -4.71 18.60 -28.73
N LEU A 259 -5.02 19.75 -28.13
CA LEU A 259 -4.02 20.73 -27.71
C LEU A 259 -3.07 20.16 -26.64
N LEU A 260 -3.62 19.52 -25.60
CA LEU A 260 -2.87 19.08 -24.44
C LEU A 260 -2.10 17.77 -24.64
N GLY A 261 -2.60 16.84 -25.46
CA GLY A 261 -1.98 15.52 -25.64
C GLY A 261 -0.47 15.59 -25.90
N PRO A 262 -0.01 16.32 -26.94
CA PRO A 262 1.42 16.49 -27.21
C PRO A 262 2.19 17.21 -26.10
N ARG A 263 1.60 18.24 -25.49
CA ARG A 263 2.24 19.02 -24.42
C ARG A 263 2.46 18.18 -23.16
N LEU A 264 1.43 17.47 -22.71
CA LEU A 264 1.49 16.60 -21.54
C LEU A 264 2.44 15.42 -21.77
N SER A 265 2.45 14.87 -23.00
CA SER A 265 3.38 13.80 -23.35
C SER A 265 4.84 14.25 -23.27
N ALA A 266 5.16 15.42 -23.85
CA ALA A 266 6.50 15.99 -23.79
C ALA A 266 6.94 16.29 -22.34
N LEU A 267 6.02 16.84 -21.53
CA LEU A 267 6.26 17.11 -20.12
C LEU A 267 6.57 15.82 -19.35
N LEU A 268 5.69 14.81 -19.40
CA LEU A 268 5.91 13.56 -18.66
C LEU A 268 7.19 12.82 -19.08
N LEU A 269 7.57 12.90 -20.37
CA LEU A 269 8.85 12.37 -20.84
C LEU A 269 10.05 13.16 -20.29
N ALA A 270 9.93 14.47 -20.09
CA ALA A 270 10.96 15.26 -19.42
C ALA A 270 11.07 14.89 -17.93
N VAL A 271 9.93 14.74 -17.24
CA VAL A 271 9.87 14.32 -15.83
C VAL A 271 10.52 12.95 -15.61
N ASN A 272 10.20 11.97 -16.47
CA ASN A 272 10.76 10.64 -16.35
C ASN A 272 12.30 10.60 -16.56
N ARG A 273 12.87 11.55 -17.33
CA ARG A 273 14.31 11.65 -17.57
C ARG A 273 15.09 12.30 -16.43
N ILE A 274 14.48 13.26 -15.74
CA ILE A 274 15.14 14.00 -14.64
C ILE A 274 15.04 13.19 -13.33
N GLY A 275 14.04 12.32 -13.22
CA GLY A 275 13.73 11.60 -11.99
C GLY A 275 13.05 12.51 -10.95
N HIS A 276 12.34 11.90 -10.00
CA HIS A 276 11.85 12.58 -8.80
C HIS A 276 12.55 11.92 -7.62
N ASN A 277 13.16 12.71 -6.73
CA ASN A 277 14.01 12.22 -5.62
C ASN A 277 15.22 11.35 -6.05
N GLY A 278 15.81 11.62 -7.22
CA GLY A 278 17.04 10.95 -7.67
C GLY A 278 16.88 9.54 -8.23
N LEU A 279 15.64 9.07 -8.43
CA LEU A 279 15.35 7.77 -9.06
C LEU A 279 14.88 7.98 -10.51
N GLU A 280 15.62 7.44 -11.48
CA GLU A 280 15.13 7.30 -12.86
C GLU A 280 13.87 6.43 -12.87
N SER A 281 12.83 6.86 -13.58
CA SER A 281 11.58 6.09 -13.68
C SER A 281 11.65 5.14 -14.87
N GLU A 282 11.54 3.83 -14.61
CA GLU A 282 11.41 2.82 -15.67
C GLU A 282 10.08 2.91 -16.43
N HIS A 283 9.13 3.74 -15.96
CA HIS A 283 7.86 3.98 -16.62
C HIS A 283 8.04 4.67 -17.98
N ARG A 284 7.39 4.15 -19.02
CA ARG A 284 7.39 4.70 -20.37
C ARG A 284 6.03 5.29 -20.73
N ILE A 285 6.04 6.35 -21.54
CA ILE A 285 4.81 6.99 -22.04
C ILE A 285 4.77 6.80 -23.55
N LEU A 286 3.66 6.26 -24.05
CA LEU A 286 3.38 6.23 -25.48
C LEU A 286 2.82 7.59 -25.91
N ALA A 287 3.73 8.47 -26.32
CA ALA A 287 3.47 9.90 -26.49
C ALA A 287 2.49 10.20 -27.63
N ASP A 288 1.52 11.07 -27.35
CA ASP A 288 0.83 11.79 -28.42
C ASP A 288 1.84 12.81 -28.99
N THR A 289 2.08 12.79 -30.30
CA THR A 289 3.11 13.62 -30.95
C THR A 289 2.51 14.81 -31.70
N ALA A 290 1.27 14.68 -32.16
CA ALA A 290 0.56 15.73 -32.89
C ALA A 290 -0.91 15.77 -32.51
N GLY A 291 -1.50 16.96 -32.54
CA GLY A 291 -2.93 17.20 -32.41
C GLY A 291 -3.38 18.23 -33.43
N ALA A 292 -4.60 18.07 -33.95
CA ALA A 292 -5.21 19.06 -34.84
C ALA A 292 -6.73 19.05 -34.70
N TRP A 293 -7.35 20.23 -34.76
CA TRP A 293 -8.79 20.41 -34.61
C TRP A 293 -9.31 21.59 -35.40
N LEU A 294 -10.61 21.56 -35.73
CA LEU A 294 -11.33 22.73 -36.21
C LEU A 294 -11.82 23.55 -34.99
N PRO A 295 -11.47 24.85 -34.88
CA PRO A 295 -11.93 25.70 -33.78
C PRO A 295 -13.45 25.70 -33.66
N GLY A 296 -13.95 25.59 -32.43
CA GLY A 296 -15.40 25.56 -32.13
C GLY A 296 -16.11 24.24 -32.49
N SER A 297 -15.41 23.24 -33.03
CA SER A 297 -15.98 21.93 -33.37
C SER A 297 -15.27 20.78 -32.66
N ARG A 298 -16.02 19.71 -32.36
CA ARG A 298 -15.46 18.42 -31.91
C ARG A 298 -15.53 17.35 -32.99
N ASP A 299 -16.21 17.63 -34.09
CA ASP A 299 -16.44 16.65 -35.15
C ASP A 299 -15.19 16.43 -36.01
N LEU A 300 -14.27 17.40 -36.04
CA LEU A 300 -13.05 17.39 -36.85
C LEU A 300 -11.81 17.58 -35.96
N THR A 301 -11.49 16.54 -35.19
CA THR A 301 -10.36 16.51 -34.23
C THR A 301 -9.61 15.19 -34.33
N ALA A 302 -8.28 15.22 -34.30
CA ALA A 302 -7.43 14.04 -34.30
C ALA A 302 -6.16 14.22 -33.45
N LEU A 303 -5.61 13.11 -32.96
CA LEU A 303 -4.26 13.03 -32.42
C LEU A 303 -3.45 11.95 -33.14
N ALA A 304 -2.16 12.19 -33.30
CA ALA A 304 -1.18 11.18 -33.70
C ALA A 304 -0.37 10.73 -32.50
N ARG A 305 -0.04 9.44 -32.45
CA ARG A 305 0.70 8.83 -31.34
C ARG A 305 1.86 8.00 -31.84
N SER A 306 2.97 8.12 -31.11
CA SER A 306 4.23 7.48 -31.45
C SER A 306 4.11 5.95 -31.61
N PRO A 307 4.97 5.34 -32.42
CA PRO A 307 5.13 3.90 -32.45
C PRO A 307 5.54 3.27 -31.11
N LEU A 308 5.12 2.03 -30.85
CA LEU A 308 5.64 1.18 -29.77
C LEU A 308 7.12 0.87 -29.98
N THR A 309 7.59 0.75 -31.23
CA THR A 309 9.01 0.54 -31.54
C THR A 309 9.90 1.71 -31.10
N GLY A 310 9.33 2.87 -30.79
CA GLY A 310 10.09 4.01 -30.24
C GLY A 310 10.45 3.90 -28.77
N ILE A 311 10.07 2.80 -28.08
CA ILE A 311 10.20 2.68 -26.62
C ILE A 311 11.46 1.89 -26.14
N GLU A 312 12.17 1.16 -27.01
CA GLU A 312 13.35 0.27 -26.74
C GLU A 312 13.18 -0.79 -25.62
N PRO A 313 13.81 -1.99 -25.68
CA PRO A 313 14.82 -2.54 -26.61
C PRO A 313 14.30 -3.73 -27.47
N ARG A 314 15.18 -4.31 -28.30
CA ARG A 314 14.95 -5.56 -29.03
C ARG A 314 14.72 -6.73 -28.06
N ASP A 315 13.99 -7.75 -28.51
CA ASP A 315 13.64 -8.98 -27.76
C ASP A 315 12.57 -8.84 -26.67
N LEU A 316 11.77 -7.76 -26.69
CA LEU A 316 10.57 -7.60 -25.85
C LEU A 316 9.28 -7.73 -26.66
N VAL A 317 8.22 -8.14 -25.96
CA VAL A 317 6.85 -8.10 -26.48
C VAL A 317 5.98 -7.20 -25.61
N TYR A 318 5.04 -6.50 -26.23
CA TYR A 318 4.19 -5.54 -25.54
C TYR A 318 2.79 -6.13 -25.41
N VAL A 319 2.38 -6.36 -24.17
CA VAL A 319 1.09 -6.98 -23.84
C VAL A 319 0.17 -5.91 -23.27
N PRO A 320 -0.93 -5.56 -23.95
CA PRO A 320 -1.97 -4.72 -23.39
C PRO A 320 -2.51 -5.36 -22.10
N ALA A 321 -2.64 -4.59 -21.02
CA ALA A 321 -3.06 -5.14 -19.73
C ALA A 321 -4.48 -5.73 -19.79
N THR A 322 -5.35 -5.21 -20.66
CA THR A 322 -6.67 -5.84 -20.93
C THR A 322 -6.55 -7.29 -21.42
N ALA A 323 -5.52 -7.61 -22.20
CA ALA A 323 -5.31 -8.96 -22.72
C ALA A 323 -4.88 -9.94 -21.62
N LEU A 324 -4.18 -9.48 -20.57
CA LEU A 324 -3.77 -10.31 -19.43
C LEU A 324 -4.96 -10.95 -18.72
N THR A 325 -6.07 -10.21 -18.61
CA THR A 325 -7.31 -10.70 -17.98
C THR A 325 -8.14 -11.61 -18.89
N ALA A 326 -7.83 -11.67 -20.18
CA ALA A 326 -8.60 -12.45 -21.15
C ALA A 326 -8.24 -13.94 -21.09
N THR A 327 -9.23 -14.78 -21.36
CA THR A 327 -9.04 -16.23 -21.44
C THR A 327 -8.20 -16.61 -22.65
N SER A 328 -7.11 -17.31 -22.41
CA SER A 328 -6.27 -17.94 -23.43
C SER A 328 -7.06 -19.03 -24.16
N PRO A 329 -7.05 -19.01 -25.50
CA PRO A 329 -7.66 -20.06 -26.30
C PRO A 329 -6.83 -21.35 -26.33
N VAL A 330 -5.61 -21.34 -25.76
CA VAL A 330 -4.70 -22.49 -25.75
C VAL A 330 -4.94 -23.36 -24.51
N THR A 331 -4.98 -22.74 -23.33
CA THR A 331 -5.09 -23.46 -22.04
C THR A 331 -6.45 -23.32 -21.36
N GLY A 332 -7.26 -22.33 -21.74
CA GLY A 332 -8.50 -21.98 -21.04
C GLY A 332 -8.29 -21.16 -19.75
N MET A 333 -7.03 -20.92 -19.33
CA MET A 333 -6.68 -20.01 -18.24
C MET A 333 -6.60 -18.56 -18.75
N SER A 334 -6.57 -17.58 -17.87
CA SER A 334 -6.22 -16.20 -18.25
C SER A 334 -4.78 -16.10 -18.73
N LEU A 335 -4.51 -15.15 -19.63
CA LEU A 335 -3.14 -14.91 -20.11
C LEU A 335 -2.19 -14.50 -18.95
N ALA A 336 -2.69 -13.77 -17.95
CA ALA A 336 -1.95 -13.49 -16.72
C ALA A 336 -1.53 -14.78 -16.00
N ALA A 337 -2.45 -15.73 -15.86
CA ALA A 337 -2.18 -17.00 -15.20
C ALA A 337 -1.19 -17.88 -15.99
N GLU A 338 -1.21 -17.83 -17.33
CA GLU A 338 -0.18 -18.49 -18.14
C GLU A 338 1.22 -17.88 -17.89
N TYR A 339 1.34 -16.55 -17.88
CA TYR A 339 2.60 -15.88 -17.57
C TYR A 339 3.10 -16.16 -16.15
N ALA A 340 2.22 -16.05 -15.17
CA ALA A 340 2.51 -16.31 -13.77
C ALA A 340 2.97 -17.75 -13.53
N ARG A 341 2.27 -18.73 -14.14
CA ARG A 341 2.67 -20.15 -14.06
C ARG A 341 4.00 -20.41 -14.78
N TRP A 342 4.22 -19.81 -15.95
CA TRP A 342 5.47 -19.96 -16.70
C TRP A 342 6.67 -19.37 -15.95
N SER A 343 6.46 -18.32 -15.15
CA SER A 343 7.51 -17.74 -14.31
C SER A 343 8.00 -18.66 -13.19
N GLY A 344 7.22 -19.67 -12.82
CA GLY A 344 7.52 -20.61 -11.73
C GLY A 344 7.02 -20.17 -10.35
N ASP A 345 6.68 -18.89 -10.16
CA ASP A 345 6.20 -18.32 -8.89
C ASP A 345 5.10 -17.26 -9.16
N PRO A 346 3.82 -17.66 -9.14
CA PRO A 346 2.71 -16.75 -9.39
C PRO A 346 2.61 -15.56 -8.43
N ASP A 347 2.89 -15.78 -7.14
CA ASP A 347 2.85 -14.75 -6.10
C ASP A 347 3.96 -13.71 -6.32
N ALA A 348 5.18 -14.15 -6.59
CA ALA A 348 6.27 -13.24 -6.93
C ALA A 348 6.01 -12.49 -8.24
N TRP A 349 5.41 -13.15 -9.23
CA TRP A 349 5.07 -12.54 -10.52
C TRP A 349 4.10 -11.37 -10.37
N ILE A 350 2.99 -11.56 -9.64
CA ILE A 350 1.99 -10.50 -9.46
C ILE A 350 2.52 -9.36 -8.59
N ARG A 351 3.36 -9.65 -7.58
CA ARG A 351 4.06 -8.61 -6.80
C ARG A 351 5.00 -7.78 -7.68
N ALA A 352 5.80 -8.43 -8.52
CA ALA A 352 6.69 -7.73 -9.45
C ALA A 352 5.90 -6.86 -10.45
N TYR A 353 4.81 -7.40 -11.01
CA TYR A 353 3.91 -6.64 -11.88
C TYR A 353 3.31 -5.42 -11.17
N ALA A 354 2.76 -5.61 -9.97
CA ALA A 354 2.12 -4.56 -9.21
C ALA A 354 3.12 -3.44 -8.86
N ARG A 355 4.32 -3.80 -8.42
CA ARG A 355 5.40 -2.84 -8.13
C ARG A 355 5.74 -1.96 -9.32
N LEU A 356 5.89 -2.57 -10.51
CA LEU A 356 6.22 -1.85 -11.74
C LEU A 356 5.22 -0.75 -12.06
N PHE A 357 3.91 -0.98 -11.86
CA PHE A 357 2.89 0.03 -12.08
C PHE A 357 2.68 0.98 -10.90
N ALA A 358 2.63 0.46 -9.67
CA ALA A 358 2.27 1.23 -8.48
C ALA A 358 3.27 2.34 -8.19
N HIS A 359 4.56 2.03 -8.19
CA HIS A 359 5.62 2.98 -7.86
C HIS A 359 5.59 4.24 -8.72
N PRO A 360 5.69 4.16 -10.06
CA PRO A 360 5.74 5.36 -10.88
C PRO A 360 4.40 6.09 -10.99
N VAL A 361 3.26 5.41 -10.80
CA VAL A 361 1.93 6.05 -10.82
C VAL A 361 1.71 6.83 -9.52
N LEU A 362 2.02 6.24 -8.36
CA LEU A 362 1.84 6.89 -7.06
C LEU A 362 2.82 8.05 -6.86
N THR A 363 4.07 7.91 -7.30
CA THR A 363 5.03 9.03 -7.28
C THR A 363 4.54 10.22 -8.12
N LYS A 364 3.86 9.97 -9.25
CA LYS A 364 3.24 11.04 -10.04
C LYS A 364 2.01 11.62 -9.35
N ALA A 365 1.23 10.78 -8.67
CA ALA A 365 0.09 11.23 -7.89
C ALA A 365 0.50 12.18 -6.76
N GLU A 366 1.58 11.86 -6.03
CA GLU A 366 2.18 12.75 -5.01
C GLU A 366 2.60 14.10 -5.60
N ALA A 367 3.12 14.10 -6.83
CA ALA A 367 3.46 15.33 -7.56
C ALA A 367 2.24 16.05 -8.17
N GLY A 368 1.01 15.65 -7.84
CA GLY A 368 -0.23 16.26 -8.33
C GLY A 368 -0.73 15.73 -9.69
N ILE A 369 -0.19 14.62 -10.19
CA ILE A 369 -0.55 14.03 -11.49
C ILE A 369 -1.17 12.64 -11.32
N GLY A 370 -2.50 12.60 -11.34
CA GLY A 370 -3.30 11.38 -11.32
C GLY A 370 -3.42 10.77 -12.71
N LEU A 371 -2.54 9.82 -13.03
CA LEU A 371 -2.62 9.08 -14.29
C LEU A 371 -3.82 8.13 -14.32
N GLU A 372 -4.44 7.99 -15.49
CA GLU A 372 -5.51 7.02 -15.72
C GLU A 372 -4.91 5.63 -16.06
N ALA A 373 -4.38 4.96 -15.04
CA ALA A 373 -3.62 3.71 -15.16
C ALA A 373 -4.50 2.44 -15.26
N HIS A 374 -5.70 2.56 -15.82
CA HIS A 374 -6.63 1.44 -15.99
C HIS A 374 -6.17 0.50 -17.11
N LEU A 375 -6.69 -0.73 -17.16
CA LEU A 375 -6.21 -1.79 -18.08
C LEU A 375 -6.09 -1.35 -19.55
N GLN A 376 -7.05 -0.58 -20.07
CA GLN A 376 -7.08 -0.18 -21.48
C GLN A 376 -5.99 0.84 -21.87
N ASN A 377 -5.47 1.59 -20.90
CA ASN A 377 -4.43 2.61 -21.06
C ASN A 377 -3.06 2.09 -20.61
N SER A 378 -2.99 0.84 -20.17
CA SER A 378 -1.80 0.19 -19.65
C SER A 378 -1.32 -0.90 -20.60
N ILE A 379 -0.03 -0.87 -20.90
CA ILE A 379 0.68 -1.92 -21.64
C ILE A 379 1.88 -2.32 -20.79
N VAL A 380 2.20 -3.60 -20.70
CA VAL A 380 3.41 -4.09 -20.04
C VAL A 380 4.38 -4.64 -21.08
N ALA A 381 5.65 -4.26 -20.98
CA ALA A 381 6.70 -4.91 -21.76
C ALA A 381 7.12 -6.20 -21.05
N MET A 382 7.16 -7.31 -21.77
CA MET A 382 7.46 -8.64 -21.25
C MET A 382 8.73 -9.20 -21.89
N ARG A 383 9.56 -9.87 -21.09
CA ARG A 383 10.69 -10.69 -21.54
C ARG A 383 10.47 -12.12 -21.06
N GLY A 384 10.14 -13.02 -22.00
CA GLY A 384 9.66 -14.34 -21.62
C GLY A 384 8.47 -14.21 -20.65
N PRO A 385 8.51 -14.86 -19.48
CA PRO A 385 7.43 -14.74 -18.51
C PRO A 385 7.45 -13.46 -17.68
N HIS A 386 8.53 -12.70 -17.67
CA HIS A 386 8.75 -11.64 -16.69
C HIS A 386 8.32 -10.26 -17.20
N PRO A 387 7.53 -9.50 -16.41
CA PRO A 387 7.25 -8.10 -16.72
C PRO A 387 8.53 -7.27 -16.50
N VAL A 388 8.79 -6.32 -17.40
CA VAL A 388 10.02 -5.51 -17.40
C VAL A 388 9.72 -4.07 -17.01
N PHE A 389 8.81 -3.40 -17.73
CA PHE A 389 8.40 -2.04 -17.40
C PHE A 389 6.98 -1.73 -17.89
N PRO A 390 6.28 -0.79 -17.24
CA PRO A 390 4.97 -0.35 -17.68
C PRO A 390 5.07 0.71 -18.78
N VAL A 391 4.08 0.73 -19.64
CA VAL A 391 3.87 1.76 -20.66
C VAL A 391 2.44 2.32 -20.50
N SER A 392 2.31 3.61 -20.20
CA SER A 392 1.01 4.30 -20.20
C SER A 392 0.73 4.98 -21.53
N ARG A 393 -0.54 5.00 -21.93
CA ARG A 393 -1.03 5.75 -23.10
C ARG A 393 -2.32 6.51 -22.76
N ASP A 394 -2.65 7.48 -23.61
CA ASP A 394 -3.86 8.31 -23.50
C ASP A 394 -3.92 9.18 -22.23
N LEU A 395 -3.25 10.34 -22.29
CA LEU A 395 -3.19 11.28 -21.17
C LEU A 395 -4.43 12.17 -21.04
N GLY A 396 -5.39 12.06 -21.97
CA GLY A 396 -6.57 12.94 -22.00
C GLY A 396 -7.55 12.74 -20.84
N GLY A 397 -7.42 11.66 -20.07
CA GLY A 397 -8.23 11.37 -18.89
C GLY A 397 -7.49 11.49 -17.55
N ALA A 398 -6.25 12.01 -17.57
CA ALA A 398 -5.49 12.31 -16.35
C ALA A 398 -6.18 13.39 -15.51
N ARG A 399 -5.83 13.47 -14.23
CA ARG A 399 -6.19 14.58 -13.33
C ARG A 399 -4.93 15.28 -12.87
N ILE A 400 -4.87 16.60 -12.99
CA ILE A 400 -3.68 17.41 -12.71
C ILE A 400 -4.08 18.51 -11.73
N HIS A 401 -3.48 18.50 -10.54
CA HIS A 401 -3.64 19.53 -9.53
C HIS A 401 -2.50 20.54 -9.65
N LEU A 402 -2.76 21.65 -10.37
CA LEU A 402 -1.75 22.68 -10.68
C LEU A 402 -0.99 23.21 -9.44
N PRO A 403 -1.63 23.49 -8.29
CA PRO A 403 -0.91 24.02 -7.12
C PRO A 403 0.14 23.09 -6.51
N THR A 404 0.07 21.79 -6.80
CA THR A 404 1.04 20.79 -6.29
C THR A 404 2.11 20.44 -7.31
N LEU A 405 1.97 20.89 -8.56
CA LEU A 405 2.99 20.61 -9.57
C LEU A 405 4.32 21.29 -9.20
N PRO A 406 5.45 20.59 -9.40
CA PRO A 406 6.77 21.17 -9.18
C PRO A 406 7.24 22.07 -10.33
N TRP A 407 6.42 22.30 -11.36
CA TRP A 407 6.71 23.13 -12.53
C TRP A 407 5.44 23.83 -13.03
N ASP A 408 5.64 24.90 -13.79
CA ASP A 408 4.54 25.65 -14.40
C ASP A 408 3.89 24.86 -15.54
N LEU A 409 2.57 24.76 -15.49
CA LEU A 409 1.74 24.19 -16.55
C LEU A 409 0.48 25.02 -16.69
N GLU A 410 0.27 25.58 -17.88
CA GLU A 410 -0.97 26.26 -18.22
C GLU A 410 -1.98 25.27 -18.82
N LEU A 411 -3.15 25.17 -18.19
CA LEU A 411 -4.30 24.44 -18.71
C LEU A 411 -5.32 25.41 -19.33
N PRO A 412 -5.88 25.11 -20.50
CA PRO A 412 -7.01 25.85 -21.05
C PRO A 412 -8.18 25.90 -20.06
N GLN A 413 -8.95 27.00 -20.06
CA GLN A 413 -10.14 27.11 -19.22
C GLN A 413 -11.12 25.95 -19.49
N GLY A 414 -11.59 25.29 -18.43
CA GLY A 414 -12.48 24.12 -18.54
C GLY A 414 -11.79 22.87 -19.08
N SER A 415 -10.46 22.78 -18.96
CA SER A 415 -9.70 21.60 -19.34
C SER A 415 -10.23 20.35 -18.62
N PRO A 416 -10.44 19.22 -19.34
CA PRO A 416 -10.95 18.01 -18.73
C PRO A 416 -9.95 17.32 -17.79
N VAL A 417 -8.67 17.71 -17.85
CA VAL A 417 -7.63 17.17 -16.97
C VAL A 417 -7.39 18.01 -15.72
N ASP A 418 -7.99 19.21 -15.63
CA ASP A 418 -7.88 20.05 -14.44
C ASP A 418 -8.50 19.33 -13.23
N ALA A 419 -7.81 19.37 -12.10
CA ALA A 419 -8.25 18.79 -10.85
C ALA A 419 -8.30 19.89 -9.78
N ALA A 420 -9.45 20.06 -9.15
CA ALA A 420 -9.66 21.11 -8.15
C ALA A 420 -8.97 20.81 -6.81
N SER A 421 -8.58 19.55 -6.57
CA SER A 421 -7.91 19.13 -5.34
C SER A 421 -7.06 17.88 -5.56
N MET A 422 -6.15 17.63 -4.61
CA MET A 422 -5.41 16.37 -4.53
C MET A 422 -6.32 15.15 -4.32
N ASP A 423 -7.50 15.32 -3.73
CA ASP A 423 -8.44 14.20 -3.57
C ASP A 423 -8.98 13.70 -4.90
N GLN A 424 -9.18 14.59 -5.89
CA GLN A 424 -9.54 14.16 -7.24
C GLN A 424 -8.40 13.42 -7.96
N VAL A 425 -7.15 13.79 -7.66
CA VAL A 425 -5.95 13.07 -8.14
C VAL A 425 -5.89 11.67 -7.51
N ARG A 426 -6.05 11.58 -6.19
CA ARG A 426 -6.04 10.31 -5.44
C ARG A 426 -7.17 9.40 -5.84
N ALA A 427 -8.40 9.91 -5.92
CA ALA A 427 -9.58 9.13 -6.34
C ALA A 427 -9.42 8.57 -7.75
N LYS A 428 -8.84 9.36 -8.68
CA LYS A 428 -8.52 8.88 -10.03
C LYS A 428 -7.53 7.71 -10.00
N VAL A 429 -6.47 7.79 -9.21
CA VAL A 429 -5.47 6.72 -9.09
C VAL A 429 -6.07 5.50 -8.38
N ALA A 430 -6.76 5.69 -7.26
CA ALA A 430 -7.39 4.61 -6.50
C ALA A 430 -8.34 3.78 -7.37
N TYR A 431 -9.19 4.47 -8.15
CA TYR A 431 -10.11 3.82 -9.07
C TYR A 431 -9.38 3.11 -10.23
N THR A 432 -8.43 3.79 -10.88
CA THR A 432 -7.86 3.27 -12.14
C THR A 432 -6.77 2.22 -11.91
N LEU A 433 -5.93 2.38 -10.89
CA LEU A 433 -4.84 1.47 -10.57
C LEU A 433 -5.28 0.29 -9.70
N PHE A 434 -5.92 0.54 -8.56
CA PHE A 434 -6.23 -0.55 -7.63
C PHE A 434 -7.52 -1.28 -8.02
N GLN A 435 -8.60 -0.55 -8.29
CA GLN A 435 -9.92 -1.16 -8.51
C GLN A 435 -10.11 -1.69 -9.94
N ASN A 436 -9.69 -0.95 -10.96
CA ASN A 436 -9.88 -1.37 -12.36
C ASN A 436 -8.77 -2.31 -12.87
N HIS A 437 -7.55 -2.14 -12.35
CA HIS A 437 -6.37 -2.79 -12.91
C HIS A 437 -5.87 -3.94 -12.03
N PHE A 438 -5.41 -3.70 -10.80
CA PHE A 438 -4.88 -4.77 -9.96
C PHE A 438 -5.96 -5.75 -9.52
N ALA A 439 -7.14 -5.29 -9.09
CA ALA A 439 -8.22 -6.19 -8.70
C ALA A 439 -8.66 -7.15 -9.81
N ALA A 440 -8.64 -6.69 -11.06
CA ALA A 440 -8.92 -7.53 -12.22
C ALA A 440 -7.90 -8.66 -12.43
N LEU A 441 -6.61 -8.34 -12.25
CA LEU A 441 -5.53 -9.33 -12.40
C LEU A 441 -5.52 -10.32 -11.24
N VAL A 442 -5.68 -9.83 -10.01
CA VAL A 442 -5.79 -10.67 -8.81
C VAL A 442 -6.98 -11.61 -8.96
N ALA A 443 -8.16 -11.13 -9.36
CA ALA A 443 -9.35 -11.96 -9.51
C ALA A 443 -9.15 -13.12 -10.50
N VAL A 444 -8.50 -12.90 -11.64
CA VAL A 444 -8.23 -13.99 -12.60
C VAL A 444 -7.15 -14.96 -12.11
N LEU A 445 -6.16 -14.50 -11.34
CA LEU A 445 -5.14 -15.35 -10.73
C LEU A 445 -5.70 -16.18 -9.57
N GLU A 446 -6.57 -15.61 -8.74
CA GLU A 446 -7.31 -16.35 -7.71
C GLU A 446 -8.16 -17.46 -8.37
N ARG A 447 -8.86 -17.13 -9.46
CA ARG A 447 -9.70 -18.09 -10.19
C ARG A 447 -8.88 -19.23 -10.82
N ASP A 448 -7.78 -18.90 -11.51
CA ASP A 448 -7.07 -19.86 -12.36
C ASP A 448 -5.91 -20.58 -11.66
N LEU A 449 -5.35 -19.99 -10.61
CA LEU A 449 -4.17 -20.50 -9.89
C LEU A 449 -4.39 -20.67 -8.38
N GLY A 450 -5.51 -20.21 -7.83
CA GLY A 450 -5.74 -20.26 -6.38
C GLY A 450 -4.82 -19.33 -5.58
N LEU A 451 -4.38 -18.22 -6.19
CA LEU A 451 -3.63 -17.15 -5.53
C LEU A 451 -4.36 -16.71 -4.24
N ASP A 452 -3.62 -16.42 -3.17
CA ASP A 452 -4.19 -15.76 -1.98
C ASP A 452 -4.24 -14.25 -2.22
N GLY A 453 -5.38 -13.75 -2.71
CA GLY A 453 -5.55 -12.32 -2.96
C GLY A 453 -5.46 -11.47 -1.69
N ALA A 454 -5.86 -12.01 -0.53
CA ALA A 454 -5.77 -11.27 0.74
C ALA A 454 -4.29 -11.06 1.13
N ALA A 455 -3.46 -12.08 0.96
CA ALA A 455 -2.01 -11.96 1.15
C ALA A 455 -1.40 -10.94 0.17
N PHE A 456 -1.75 -10.99 -1.12
CA PHE A 456 -1.29 -10.00 -2.09
C PHE A 456 -1.62 -8.56 -1.70
N TRP A 457 -2.87 -8.29 -1.25
CA TRP A 457 -3.26 -6.94 -0.85
C TRP A 457 -2.58 -6.48 0.43
N ALA A 458 -2.32 -7.39 1.38
CA ALA A 458 -1.55 -7.08 2.58
C ALA A 458 -0.08 -6.75 2.24
N ASP A 459 0.58 -7.57 1.42
CA ASP A 459 1.95 -7.33 0.95
C ASP A 459 2.06 -5.96 0.25
N LEU A 460 1.09 -5.65 -0.63
CA LEU A 460 1.04 -4.37 -1.31
C LEU A 460 0.81 -3.21 -0.32
N ALA A 461 -0.07 -3.37 0.66
CA ALA A 461 -0.33 -2.34 1.67
C ALA A 461 0.93 -2.02 2.50
N ASP A 462 1.71 -3.04 2.87
CA ASP A 462 2.96 -2.89 3.60
C ASP A 462 4.01 -2.15 2.76
N GLU A 463 4.20 -2.56 1.51
CA GLU A 463 5.12 -1.89 0.59
C GLU A 463 4.74 -0.41 0.38
N LEU A 464 3.44 -0.10 0.28
CA LEU A 464 2.95 1.27 0.18
C LEU A 464 3.14 2.06 1.47
N ARG A 465 3.01 1.43 2.63
CA ARG A 465 3.16 2.10 3.93
C ARG A 465 4.56 2.65 4.09
N ASP A 466 5.58 1.89 3.71
CA ASP A 466 6.98 2.30 3.86
C ASP A 466 7.39 3.40 2.89
N ARG A 467 6.77 3.43 1.71
CA ARG A 467 7.17 4.32 0.61
C ARG A 467 6.41 5.66 0.60
N LEU A 468 5.12 5.64 0.91
CA LEU A 468 4.26 6.81 0.74
C LEU A 468 4.43 7.82 1.88
N SER A 469 4.28 9.10 1.52
CA SER A 469 4.11 10.16 2.51
C SER A 469 2.89 9.91 3.41
N THR A 470 2.87 10.48 4.63
CA THR A 470 1.76 10.28 5.57
C THR A 470 0.40 10.60 4.97
N ALA A 471 0.29 11.70 4.21
CA ALA A 471 -0.97 12.12 3.59
C ALA A 471 -1.47 11.12 2.53
N GLU A 472 -0.58 10.59 1.68
CA GLU A 472 -0.96 9.58 0.70
C GLU A 472 -1.26 8.23 1.35
N ARG A 473 -0.50 7.86 2.40
CA ARG A 473 -0.75 6.65 3.18
C ARG A 473 -2.13 6.68 3.81
N ASP A 474 -2.50 7.78 4.47
CA ASP A 474 -3.81 7.95 5.09
C ASP A 474 -4.93 7.89 4.04
N ALA A 475 -4.68 8.43 2.84
CA ALA A 475 -5.65 8.40 1.75
C ALA A 475 -5.81 7.00 1.13
N TYR A 476 -4.73 6.35 0.68
CA TYR A 476 -4.81 5.07 -0.04
C TYR A 476 -5.00 3.85 0.85
N LEU A 477 -4.62 3.93 2.14
CA LEU A 477 -4.83 2.85 3.11
C LEU A 477 -6.07 3.09 4.00
N ALA A 478 -6.90 4.09 3.68
CA ALA A 478 -8.17 4.31 4.36
C ALA A 478 -9.08 3.06 4.27
N PRO A 479 -9.88 2.72 5.32
CA PRO A 479 -10.79 1.56 5.34
C PRO A 479 -11.69 1.41 4.12
N ARG A 480 -12.05 2.53 3.49
CA ARG A 480 -12.89 2.57 2.30
C ARG A 480 -12.31 3.54 1.27
N GLN A 481 -12.54 3.24 0.01
CA GLN A 481 -12.16 4.09 -1.13
C GLN A 481 -13.40 4.51 -1.91
N PRO A 482 -13.43 5.71 -2.50
CA PRO A 482 -14.46 6.06 -3.47
C PRO A 482 -14.31 5.18 -4.73
N THR A 483 -15.43 4.72 -5.28
CA THR A 483 -15.50 4.13 -6.62
C THR A 483 -16.53 4.88 -7.45
N LYS A 484 -16.31 4.96 -8.76
CA LYS A 484 -17.30 5.53 -9.69
C LYS A 484 -18.51 4.60 -9.78
N ALA A 485 -19.68 5.13 -9.46
CA ALA A 485 -20.94 4.40 -9.52
C ALA A 485 -21.50 4.38 -10.95
N LEU A 486 -20.79 3.71 -11.86
CA LEU A 486 -21.01 3.78 -13.30
C LEU A 486 -22.43 3.39 -13.75
N LEU A 487 -23.07 2.41 -13.09
CA LEU A 487 -24.45 2.05 -13.39
C LEU A 487 -25.42 3.09 -12.84
N THR A 488 -25.20 3.54 -11.60
CA THR A 488 -26.00 4.58 -10.95
C THR A 488 -25.97 5.90 -11.73
N MET A 489 -24.81 6.31 -12.22
CA MET A 489 -24.65 7.48 -13.10
C MET A 489 -25.46 7.38 -14.41
N ARG A 490 -25.87 6.17 -14.84
CA ARG A 490 -26.79 6.02 -15.99
C ARG A 490 -28.24 6.20 -15.61
N LEU A 491 -28.60 5.95 -14.37
CA LEU A 491 -29.92 6.27 -13.83
C LEU A 491 -30.07 7.78 -13.59
N HIS A 492 -28.94 8.49 -13.41
CA HIS A 492 -28.86 9.93 -13.19
C HIS A 492 -27.95 10.61 -14.24
N PRO A 493 -28.37 10.72 -15.51
CA PRO A 493 -27.52 11.25 -16.57
C PRO A 493 -27.04 12.68 -16.28
N GLY A 494 -25.72 12.89 -16.34
CA GLY A 494 -25.09 14.19 -16.11
C GLY A 494 -24.51 14.39 -14.71
N GLU A 495 -24.77 13.46 -13.78
CA GLU A 495 -24.22 13.50 -12.43
C GLU A 495 -22.95 12.62 -12.33
N GLU A 496 -21.89 13.13 -11.70
CA GLU A 496 -20.76 12.31 -11.25
C GLU A 496 -21.08 11.77 -9.85
N ILE A 497 -21.29 10.46 -9.76
CA ILE A 497 -21.69 9.79 -8.52
C ILE A 497 -20.58 8.82 -8.11
N GLU A 498 -20.14 8.96 -6.87
CA GLU A 498 -19.20 8.05 -6.22
C GLU A 498 -19.88 7.34 -5.05
N THR A 499 -19.44 6.13 -4.77
CA THR A 499 -19.93 5.31 -3.67
C THR A 499 -18.75 4.64 -2.98
N PRO A 500 -18.76 4.48 -1.65
CA PRO A 500 -17.65 3.87 -0.95
C PRO A 500 -17.63 2.34 -1.15
N VAL A 501 -16.44 1.80 -1.37
CA VAL A 501 -16.13 0.37 -1.38
C VAL A 501 -15.09 0.04 -0.32
N ASP A 502 -15.15 -1.18 0.21
CA ASP A 502 -14.18 -1.68 1.18
C ASP A 502 -12.80 -1.77 0.53
N ASN A 503 -11.78 -1.31 1.26
CA ASN A 503 -10.43 -1.24 0.75
C ASN A 503 -9.58 -2.39 1.32
N PRO A 504 -9.16 -3.38 0.51
CA PRO A 504 -8.31 -4.47 0.98
C PRO A 504 -6.90 -3.99 1.38
N LEU A 505 -6.49 -2.78 0.98
CA LEU A 505 -5.23 -2.15 1.41
C LEU A 505 -5.31 -1.55 2.82
N ALA A 506 -6.51 -1.46 3.40
CA ALA A 506 -6.70 -0.89 4.74
C ALA A 506 -6.43 -1.87 5.88
N THR A 507 -5.95 -3.06 5.56
CA THR A 507 -5.49 -4.06 6.51
C THR A 507 -4.50 -3.42 7.47
N SER A 508 -4.87 -3.36 8.75
CA SER A 508 -4.07 -2.74 9.79
C SER A 508 -2.85 -3.61 10.14
N ARG A 509 -1.93 -3.03 10.92
CA ARG A 509 -0.62 -3.56 11.37
C ARG A 509 -0.58 -4.97 11.98
N ILE A 510 -1.65 -5.76 11.94
CA ILE A 510 -1.60 -7.20 12.24
C ILE A 510 -0.83 -7.97 11.14
N HIS A 511 -0.77 -7.44 9.91
CA HIS A 511 -0.13 -8.13 8.77
C HIS A 511 1.38 -7.93 8.63
N GLU A 512 2.01 -7.10 9.47
CA GLU A 512 3.49 -7.01 9.56
C GLU A 512 4.12 -8.37 9.96
N HIS A 513 3.30 -9.32 10.42
CA HIS A 513 3.71 -10.69 10.73
C HIS A 513 2.64 -11.70 10.25
N PRO A 514 2.75 -12.28 9.04
CA PRO A 514 1.78 -13.27 8.51
C PRO A 514 1.57 -14.48 9.43
N THR A 515 2.57 -14.80 10.26
CA THR A 515 2.45 -15.83 11.29
C THR A 515 1.57 -15.40 12.47
N LEU A 516 1.52 -14.11 12.82
CA LEU A 516 0.68 -13.60 13.92
C LEU A 516 -0.81 -13.84 13.65
N ASP A 517 -1.34 -13.42 12.51
CA ASP A 517 -2.77 -13.59 12.17
C ASP A 517 -3.17 -15.07 12.19
N ARG A 518 -2.32 -15.95 11.65
CA ARG A 518 -2.51 -17.41 11.70
C ARG A 518 -2.61 -17.92 13.15
N HIS A 519 -1.69 -17.51 14.02
CA HIS A 519 -1.70 -17.93 15.42
C HIS A 519 -2.92 -17.39 16.16
N VAL A 520 -3.27 -16.12 15.98
CA VAL A 520 -4.45 -15.49 16.58
C VAL A 520 -5.73 -16.24 16.19
N ARG A 521 -5.89 -16.59 14.91
CA ARG A 521 -7.05 -17.36 14.42
C ARG A 521 -7.08 -18.80 14.93
N ALA A 522 -5.93 -19.39 15.21
CA ALA A 522 -5.82 -20.75 15.73
C ALA A 522 -6.09 -20.86 17.24
N LEU A 523 -6.14 -19.74 17.98
CA LEU A 523 -6.41 -19.74 19.42
C LEU A 523 -7.81 -20.29 19.73
N ARG A 524 -7.87 -21.21 20.69
CA ARG A 524 -9.12 -21.84 21.11
C ARG A 524 -9.99 -20.84 21.88
N SER A 525 -11.28 -20.77 21.53
CA SER A 525 -12.26 -19.98 22.28
C SER A 525 -12.62 -20.62 23.63
N PRO A 526 -12.78 -19.85 24.73
CA PRO A 526 -12.50 -18.42 24.83
C PRO A 526 -10.98 -18.15 24.94
N ALA A 527 -10.44 -17.30 24.08
CA ALA A 527 -9.01 -17.07 23.94
C ALA A 527 -8.50 -15.88 24.76
N SER A 528 -7.35 -16.06 25.38
CA SER A 528 -6.48 -15.00 25.88
C SER A 528 -5.03 -15.46 25.72
N ALA A 529 -4.19 -14.68 25.05
CA ALA A 529 -2.82 -15.08 24.77
C ALA A 529 -1.84 -13.90 24.77
N TRP A 530 -0.63 -14.15 25.22
CA TRP A 530 0.55 -13.36 24.89
C TRP A 530 1.27 -14.03 23.74
N ILE A 531 1.59 -13.27 22.69
CA ILE A 531 2.34 -13.75 21.53
C ILE A 531 3.63 -12.96 21.46
N TYR A 532 4.77 -13.64 21.34
CA TYR A 532 6.10 -13.00 21.25
C TYR A 532 6.85 -13.39 19.98
N ASP A 533 7.62 -12.45 19.45
CA ASP A 533 8.49 -12.63 18.28
C ASP A 533 9.98 -12.44 18.66
N PRO A 534 10.69 -13.54 18.99
CA PRO A 534 12.12 -13.49 19.30
C PRO A 534 12.98 -13.14 18.08
N ALA A 535 12.55 -13.49 16.87
CA ALA A 535 13.32 -13.19 15.65
C ALA A 535 13.33 -11.67 15.38
N GLY A 536 12.16 -11.03 15.45
CA GLY A 536 12.06 -9.58 15.38
C GLY A 536 12.77 -8.87 16.53
N THR A 537 12.76 -9.45 17.74
CA THR A 537 13.58 -8.93 18.87
C THR A 537 15.06 -8.90 18.51
N THR A 538 15.59 -10.00 17.97
CA THR A 538 17.00 -10.11 17.58
C THR A 538 17.35 -9.08 16.51
N ALA A 539 16.54 -8.98 15.45
CA ALA A 539 16.75 -8.05 14.36
C ALA A 539 16.67 -6.58 14.80
N HIS A 540 15.65 -6.24 15.58
CA HIS A 540 15.44 -4.88 16.09
C HIS A 540 16.58 -4.45 17.01
N LEU A 541 17.00 -5.33 17.93
CA LEU A 541 18.11 -5.04 18.83
C LEU A 541 19.43 -4.88 18.07
N ALA A 542 19.70 -5.72 17.06
CA ALA A 542 20.86 -5.54 16.19
C ALA A 542 20.86 -4.16 15.50
N SER A 543 19.70 -3.69 15.02
CA SER A 543 19.56 -2.36 14.43
C SER A 543 19.82 -1.23 15.45
N VAL A 544 19.37 -1.41 16.69
CA VAL A 544 19.62 -0.46 17.79
C VAL A 544 21.09 -0.36 18.11
N ARG A 545 21.78 -1.50 18.23
CA ARG A 545 23.21 -1.56 18.48
C ARG A 545 24.01 -0.89 17.36
N GLU A 546 23.67 -1.18 16.11
CA GLU A 546 24.30 -0.57 14.95
C GLU A 546 24.09 0.94 14.91
N ALA A 547 22.85 1.42 15.08
CA ALA A 547 22.53 2.84 15.00
C ALA A 547 23.18 3.65 16.13
N LEU A 548 23.19 3.13 17.36
CA LEU A 548 23.81 3.82 18.48
C LEU A 548 25.35 3.82 18.40
N GLY A 549 25.96 2.80 17.78
CA GLY A 549 27.42 2.69 17.66
C GLY A 549 28.16 2.57 19.00
N HIS A 550 27.45 2.17 20.04
CA HIS A 550 27.89 2.09 21.43
C HIS A 550 27.35 0.82 22.09
N THR A 551 27.82 0.51 23.30
CA THR A 551 27.42 -0.70 24.02
C THR A 551 25.93 -0.65 24.38
N VAL A 552 25.20 -1.72 24.07
CA VAL A 552 23.78 -1.87 24.35
C VAL A 552 23.56 -3.06 25.29
N LEU A 553 23.05 -2.78 26.49
CA LEU A 553 22.59 -3.80 27.42
C LEU A 553 21.05 -3.91 27.34
N TYR A 554 20.51 -5.10 27.12
CA TYR A 554 19.06 -5.27 27.16
C TYR A 554 18.55 -5.19 28.60
N ALA A 555 17.75 -4.17 28.92
CA ALA A 555 17.13 -4.06 30.24
C ALA A 555 15.91 -5.00 30.37
N MET A 556 16.15 -6.19 30.92
CA MET A 556 15.19 -7.30 30.85
C MET A 556 13.92 -7.10 31.67
N LYS A 557 13.92 -6.18 32.64
CA LYS A 557 12.68 -5.74 33.33
C LYS A 557 11.58 -5.26 32.39
N ALA A 558 11.92 -4.91 31.15
CA ALA A 558 10.93 -4.58 30.12
C ALA A 558 10.22 -5.84 29.59
N CYS A 559 10.92 -6.94 29.34
CA CYS A 559 10.31 -8.24 29.05
C CYS A 559 11.32 -9.34 29.39
N ALA A 560 10.95 -10.18 30.34
CA ALA A 560 11.78 -11.26 30.85
C ALA A 560 11.30 -12.64 30.35
N ASN A 561 10.38 -12.67 29.39
CA ASN A 561 9.98 -13.89 28.71
C ASN A 561 11.24 -14.66 28.24
N PRO A 562 11.37 -15.97 28.55
CA PRO A 562 12.60 -16.72 28.27
C PRO A 562 13.01 -16.71 26.79
N ALA A 563 12.05 -16.73 25.86
CA ALA A 563 12.35 -16.72 24.43
C ALA A 563 12.85 -15.36 23.95
N VAL A 564 12.21 -14.28 24.43
CA VAL A 564 12.64 -12.89 24.16
C VAL A 564 14.01 -12.63 24.77
N LEU A 565 14.24 -13.09 26.00
CA LEU A 565 15.54 -12.94 26.68
C LEU A 565 16.64 -13.71 25.95
N ALA A 566 16.38 -14.95 25.54
CA ALA A 566 17.34 -15.74 24.75
C ALA A 566 17.70 -15.04 23.43
N ALA A 567 16.70 -14.50 22.72
CA ALA A 567 16.92 -13.70 21.52
C ALA A 567 17.72 -12.42 21.79
N ALA A 568 17.38 -11.69 22.86
CA ALA A 568 18.07 -10.47 23.23
C ALA A 568 19.56 -10.73 23.55
N VAL A 569 19.88 -11.83 24.22
CA VAL A 569 21.28 -12.22 24.51
C VAL A 569 22.11 -12.47 23.25
N LEU A 570 21.50 -12.90 22.15
CA LEU A 570 22.21 -13.11 20.88
C LEU A 570 22.58 -11.82 20.16
N ALA A 571 21.87 -10.73 20.43
CA ALA A 571 22.05 -9.45 19.75
C ALA A 571 22.58 -8.33 20.65
N ALA A 572 22.40 -8.38 21.97
CA ALA A 572 22.89 -7.35 22.87
C ALA A 572 24.34 -7.60 23.27
N ASP A 573 25.05 -6.56 23.72
CA ASP A 573 26.38 -6.70 24.31
C ASP A 573 26.31 -7.30 25.74
N GLY A 574 25.11 -7.30 26.34
CA GLY A 574 24.82 -7.88 27.63
C GLY A 574 23.39 -7.60 28.10
N VAL A 575 23.13 -7.85 29.38
CA VAL A 575 21.80 -7.69 29.99
C VAL A 575 21.90 -6.83 31.26
N GLU A 576 20.97 -5.90 31.42
CA GLU A 576 20.78 -5.16 32.67
C GLU A 576 19.68 -5.83 33.50
N CYS A 577 19.99 -6.07 34.78
CA CYS A 577 19.16 -6.74 35.75
C CYS A 577 18.85 -5.82 36.95
N ALA A 578 17.61 -5.82 37.41
CA ALA A 578 17.13 -5.04 38.54
C ALA A 578 16.94 -5.87 39.82
N SER A 579 17.10 -7.20 39.79
CA SER A 579 16.97 -8.08 40.95
C SER A 579 17.85 -9.33 40.86
N GLY A 580 18.06 -10.03 41.98
CA GLY A 580 18.77 -11.32 41.97
C GLY A 580 18.09 -12.40 41.12
N GLY A 581 16.76 -12.36 40.99
CA GLY A 581 16.02 -13.26 40.09
C GLY A 581 16.32 -12.98 38.61
N GLU A 582 16.35 -11.70 38.23
CA GLU A 582 16.76 -11.29 36.88
C GLU A 582 18.23 -11.61 36.62
N LEU A 583 19.11 -11.42 37.60
CA LEU A 583 20.52 -11.79 37.50
C LEU A 583 20.67 -13.30 37.22
N ALA A 584 19.96 -14.15 37.95
CA ALA A 584 19.98 -15.59 37.73
C ALA A 584 19.42 -15.97 36.35
N ALA A 585 18.31 -15.36 35.92
CA ALA A 585 17.70 -15.61 34.62
C ALA A 585 18.60 -15.19 33.45
N ALA A 586 19.23 -14.01 33.52
CA ALA A 586 20.15 -13.54 32.50
C ALA A 586 21.40 -14.43 32.38
N ARG A 587 21.94 -14.90 33.51
CA ARG A 587 23.01 -15.91 33.53
C ARG A 587 22.58 -17.21 32.86
N ALA A 588 21.41 -17.72 33.22
CA ALA A 588 20.88 -18.96 32.65
C ALA A 588 20.59 -18.84 31.14
N ALA A 589 20.23 -17.64 30.66
CA ALA A 589 20.04 -17.34 29.25
C ALA A 589 21.37 -17.17 28.47
N GLY A 590 22.53 -17.18 29.15
CA GLY A 590 23.83 -17.10 28.52
C GLY A 590 24.32 -15.68 28.22
N ALA A 591 23.87 -14.68 29.00
CA ALA A 591 24.33 -13.31 28.84
C ALA A 591 25.88 -13.22 28.91
N ALA A 592 26.50 -12.59 27.91
CA ALA A 592 27.95 -12.41 27.85
C ALA A 592 28.48 -11.41 28.89
N ARG A 593 27.62 -10.48 29.30
CA ARG A 593 27.91 -9.42 30.27
C ARG A 593 26.63 -9.04 31.02
N LEU A 594 26.79 -8.63 32.27
CA LEU A 594 25.70 -8.23 33.15
C LEU A 594 25.95 -6.84 33.74
N ALA A 595 24.85 -6.12 33.99
CA ALA A 595 24.82 -4.96 34.87
C ALA A 595 23.71 -5.14 35.92
N PHE A 596 23.97 -4.76 37.18
CA PHE A 596 22.98 -4.89 38.26
C PHE A 596 22.64 -3.53 38.87
N SER A 597 21.44 -3.01 38.56
CA SER A 597 21.01 -1.62 38.85
C SER A 597 19.78 -1.48 39.76
N GLY A 598 19.37 -2.55 40.45
CA GLY A 598 18.21 -2.49 41.36
C GLY A 598 18.45 -1.63 42.61
N PRO A 599 17.46 -0.86 43.10
CA PRO A 599 17.60 0.06 44.26
C PRO A 599 17.70 -0.63 45.63
N ALA A 600 17.42 -1.93 45.70
CA ALA A 600 17.25 -2.65 46.96
C ALA A 600 18.01 -3.99 46.96
N LYS A 601 19.32 -3.94 46.71
CA LYS A 601 20.14 -5.16 46.69
C LYS A 601 20.32 -5.69 48.12
N THR A 602 19.88 -6.92 48.35
CA THR A 602 20.01 -7.60 49.64
C THR A 602 21.42 -8.16 49.83
N PRO A 603 21.84 -8.51 51.07
CA PRO A 603 23.11 -9.22 51.28
C PRO A 603 23.23 -10.52 50.45
N ALA A 604 22.11 -11.21 50.20
CA ALA A 604 22.08 -12.39 49.35
C ALA A 604 22.34 -12.03 47.87
N ASP A 605 21.78 -10.92 47.38
CA ASP A 605 22.04 -10.41 46.03
C ASP A 605 23.51 -10.02 45.86
N LEU A 606 24.12 -9.35 46.87
CA LEU A 606 25.53 -8.96 46.84
C LEU A 606 26.46 -10.18 46.87
N ALA A 607 26.14 -11.20 47.69
CA ALA A 607 26.88 -12.45 47.70
C ALA A 607 26.76 -13.21 46.37
N ALA A 608 25.56 -13.23 45.77
CA ALA A 608 25.34 -13.83 44.44
C ALA A 608 26.09 -13.08 43.33
N ALA A 609 26.18 -11.75 43.43
CA ALA A 609 26.97 -10.92 42.53
C ALA A 609 28.47 -11.18 42.68
N ALA A 610 28.99 -11.31 43.90
CA ALA A 610 30.39 -11.65 44.17
C ALA A 610 30.77 -13.06 43.68
N ALA A 611 29.83 -14.01 43.71
CA ALA A 611 30.00 -15.36 43.17
C ALA A 611 29.66 -15.48 41.67
N CYS A 612 29.43 -14.36 40.96
CA CYS A 612 29.08 -14.38 39.55
C CYS A 612 30.33 -14.58 38.68
N GLU A 613 30.31 -15.62 37.85
CA GLU A 613 31.41 -15.93 36.91
C GLU A 613 31.28 -15.17 35.58
N VAL A 614 30.11 -14.58 35.31
CA VAL A 614 29.87 -13.72 34.15
C VAL A 614 30.34 -12.31 34.48
N PRO A 615 31.04 -11.60 33.58
CA PRO A 615 31.45 -10.22 33.80
C PRO A 615 30.28 -9.34 34.24
N LEU A 616 30.34 -8.81 35.46
CA LEU A 616 29.25 -8.09 36.12
C LEU A 616 29.67 -6.68 36.53
N TRP A 617 28.94 -5.68 36.05
CA TRP A 617 29.03 -4.29 36.48
C TRP A 617 28.02 -4.02 37.57
N MET A 618 28.51 -3.69 38.76
CA MET A 618 27.65 -3.34 39.87
C MET A 618 27.33 -1.84 39.83
N HIS A 619 26.05 -1.46 39.86
CA HIS A 619 25.66 -0.06 40.02
C HIS A 619 25.23 0.16 41.47
N ALA A 620 26.11 0.76 42.28
CA ALA A 620 25.83 1.03 43.68
C ALA A 620 24.85 2.20 43.82
N GLU A 621 23.79 1.98 44.59
CA GLU A 621 22.67 2.93 44.77
C GLU A 621 22.84 3.83 46.00
N SER A 622 23.72 3.43 46.93
CA SER A 622 23.95 4.13 48.18
C SER A 622 25.35 3.84 48.73
N VAL A 623 25.83 4.69 49.63
CA VAL A 623 27.10 4.46 50.36
C VAL A 623 27.06 3.14 51.13
N ARG A 624 25.90 2.77 51.68
CA ARG A 624 25.70 1.49 52.39
C ARG A 624 25.91 0.27 51.47
N GLU A 625 25.51 0.36 50.19
CA GLU A 625 25.75 -0.73 49.24
C GLU A 625 27.24 -0.92 48.97
N LEU A 626 28.06 0.15 48.98
CA LEU A 626 29.52 0.04 48.84
C LEU A 626 30.14 -0.78 49.98
N ASP A 627 29.73 -0.51 51.22
CA ASP A 627 30.16 -1.30 52.38
C ASP A 627 29.77 -2.77 52.25
N GLY A 628 28.55 -3.03 51.78
CA GLY A 628 28.05 -4.38 51.54
C GLY A 628 28.83 -5.12 50.45
N LEU A 629 29.19 -4.44 49.37
CA LEU A 629 29.99 -5.00 48.27
C LEU A 629 31.39 -5.41 48.73
N ALA A 630 32.04 -4.52 49.49
CA ALA A 630 33.36 -4.81 50.07
C ALA A 630 33.28 -6.01 51.05
N ALA A 631 32.25 -6.04 51.90
CA ALA A 631 32.03 -7.16 52.83
C ALA A 631 31.71 -8.49 52.13
N ALA A 632 31.03 -8.44 50.98
CA ALA A 632 30.74 -9.61 50.15
C ALA A 632 31.95 -10.10 49.34
N GLY A 633 33.07 -9.35 49.32
CA GLY A 633 34.26 -9.67 48.54
C GLY A 633 34.08 -9.48 47.04
N PHE A 634 33.20 -8.55 46.62
CA PHE A 634 33.03 -8.23 45.20
C PHE A 634 34.29 -7.58 44.63
N THR A 635 34.85 -8.16 43.57
CA THR A 635 36.09 -7.71 42.92
C THR A 635 35.88 -7.18 41.50
N GLY A 636 34.63 -7.13 41.03
CA GLY A 636 34.27 -6.62 39.73
C GLY A 636 34.16 -5.09 39.67
N PRO A 637 33.89 -4.53 38.48
CA PRO A 637 33.74 -3.11 38.27
C PRO A 637 32.48 -2.55 38.97
N VAL A 638 32.65 -1.43 39.66
CA VAL A 638 31.59 -0.70 40.38
C VAL A 638 31.38 0.67 39.73
N ALA A 639 30.14 1.01 39.41
CA ALA A 639 29.71 2.35 39.04
C ALA A 639 28.76 2.92 40.10
N LEU A 640 28.77 4.22 40.32
CA LEU A 640 27.80 4.88 41.20
C LEU A 640 26.57 5.27 40.38
N ARG A 641 25.37 4.85 40.79
CA ARG A 641 24.13 5.40 40.23
C ARG A 641 23.84 6.74 40.89
N VAL A 642 23.54 7.76 40.10
CA VAL A 642 23.42 9.13 40.61
C VAL A 642 22.07 9.75 40.23
N ASN A 643 21.41 10.34 41.23
CA ASN A 643 20.26 11.20 41.04
C ASN A 643 20.74 12.65 40.85
N ARG A 644 20.73 13.09 39.59
CA ARG A 644 21.13 14.43 39.14
C ARG A 644 19.94 15.36 39.00
N GLY A 645 20.17 16.67 39.16
CA GLY A 645 19.12 17.71 39.13
C GLY A 645 18.54 18.09 37.76
N ARG A 646 18.88 17.40 36.67
CA ARG A 646 18.50 17.79 35.29
C ARG A 646 17.34 16.94 34.76
N ALA A 647 16.31 17.60 34.25
CA ALA A 647 15.13 16.94 33.70
C ALA A 647 15.29 16.59 32.21
N LEU A 648 14.75 15.43 31.83
CA LEU A 648 14.63 14.97 30.45
C LEU A 648 13.14 14.69 30.15
N PRO A 649 12.61 15.09 28.98
CA PRO A 649 11.23 14.79 28.61
C PRO A 649 10.99 13.28 28.54
N GLY A 650 9.84 12.85 29.04
CA GLY A 650 9.45 11.44 29.08
C GLY A 650 8.47 11.16 30.23
N THR A 651 8.18 9.89 30.43
CA THR A 651 7.32 9.39 31.51
C THR A 651 8.18 8.86 32.66
N HIS A 652 7.72 8.99 33.91
CA HIS A 652 8.41 8.45 35.09
C HIS A 652 9.85 8.97 35.22
N GLN A 653 10.00 10.15 35.82
CA GLN A 653 11.29 10.73 36.14
C GLN A 653 12.03 9.80 37.12
N MET A 654 13.25 9.40 36.76
CA MET A 654 14.12 8.55 37.57
C MET A 654 15.20 9.37 38.28
N THR A 655 15.44 10.58 37.77
CA THR A 655 16.36 11.59 38.28
C THR A 655 15.67 12.96 38.34
N GLY A 656 16.29 13.95 38.96
CA GLY A 656 15.87 15.36 38.88
C GLY A 656 14.78 15.74 39.88
N VAL A 657 14.28 14.75 40.61
CA VAL A 657 13.30 14.87 41.68
C VAL A 657 13.65 13.87 42.79
N PRO A 658 13.11 14.03 44.01
CA PRO A 658 13.26 13.02 45.05
C PRO A 658 12.71 11.66 44.60
N THR A 659 13.60 10.72 44.29
CA THR A 659 13.29 9.33 43.93
C THR A 659 14.14 8.39 44.80
N PRO A 660 13.76 7.10 44.96
CA PRO A 660 14.58 6.14 45.70
C PRO A 660 15.79 5.63 44.89
N PHE A 661 16.12 6.25 43.76
CA PHE A 661 17.09 5.74 42.81
C PHE A 661 18.35 6.60 42.81
N GLY A 662 19.50 5.96 43.05
CA GLY A 662 20.82 6.59 43.02
C GLY A 662 21.14 7.50 44.21
N ILE A 663 22.43 7.81 44.31
CA ILE A 663 23.02 8.73 45.29
C ILE A 663 22.74 10.17 44.86
N ASP A 664 22.44 11.06 45.80
CA ASP A 664 22.31 12.49 45.53
C ASP A 664 23.60 13.03 44.89
N GLU A 665 23.47 13.82 43.82
CA GLU A 665 24.62 14.43 43.12
C GLU A 665 25.60 15.14 44.06
N ALA A 666 25.12 15.75 45.15
CA ALA A 666 25.95 16.42 46.15
C ALA A 666 26.78 15.45 47.03
N GLU A 667 26.34 14.20 47.20
CA GLU A 667 27.01 13.18 48.01
C GLU A 667 28.03 12.36 47.22
N VAL A 668 28.04 12.49 45.88
CA VAL A 668 28.93 11.75 44.98
C VAL A 668 30.41 11.85 45.40
N PRO A 669 30.99 13.01 45.74
CA PRO A 669 32.39 13.07 46.17
C PRO A 669 32.69 12.18 47.39
N ALA A 670 31.82 12.15 48.38
CA ALA A 670 31.99 11.31 49.57
C ALA A 670 31.83 9.81 49.25
N ALA A 671 30.92 9.47 48.33
CA ALA A 671 30.75 8.10 47.86
C ALA A 671 31.97 7.60 47.06
N VAL A 672 32.59 8.47 46.25
CA VAL A 672 33.85 8.17 45.55
C VAL A 672 34.96 7.88 46.56
N ASP A 673 35.18 8.78 47.53
CA ASP A 673 36.19 8.60 48.57
C ASP A 673 35.96 7.30 49.36
N ARG A 674 34.70 6.97 49.68
CA ARG A 674 34.36 5.73 50.37
C ARG A 674 34.66 4.50 49.52
N ALA A 675 34.27 4.48 48.25
CA ALA A 675 34.52 3.35 47.35
C ALA A 675 36.02 3.07 47.19
N LEU A 676 36.83 4.12 47.00
CA LEU A 676 38.27 4.01 46.89
C LEU A 676 38.91 3.55 48.21
N GLY A 677 38.45 4.08 49.35
CA GLY A 677 38.91 3.66 50.67
C GLY A 677 38.57 2.21 51.04
N LEU A 678 37.54 1.65 50.42
CA LEU A 678 37.17 0.23 50.52
C LEU A 678 37.95 -0.67 49.55
N GLY A 679 38.73 -0.09 48.62
CA GLY A 679 39.47 -0.84 47.60
C GLY A 679 38.57 -1.42 46.49
N LEU A 680 37.37 -0.88 46.29
CA LEU A 680 36.49 -1.30 45.19
C LEU A 680 37.03 -0.78 43.84
N ASP A 681 36.82 -1.56 42.77
CA ASP A 681 37.18 -1.12 41.41
C ASP A 681 36.16 -0.11 40.86
N LEU A 682 36.28 1.15 41.28
CA LEU A 682 35.40 2.23 40.83
C LEU A 682 35.71 2.62 39.38
N VAL A 683 34.74 2.45 38.48
CA VAL A 683 34.91 2.63 37.02
C VAL A 683 34.15 3.80 36.41
N GLY A 684 33.14 4.32 37.11
CA GLY A 684 32.38 5.48 36.64
C GLY A 684 30.95 5.54 37.18
N PHE A 685 29.99 5.88 36.31
CA PHE A 685 28.66 6.34 36.73
C PHE A 685 27.51 5.75 35.91
N HIS A 686 26.35 5.62 36.54
CA HIS A 686 25.06 5.28 35.91
C HIS A 686 24.05 6.43 36.10
N LEU A 687 23.56 6.97 34.99
CA LEU A 687 22.85 8.25 34.86
C LEU A 687 21.50 8.09 34.13
N HIS A 688 20.68 7.13 34.59
CA HIS A 688 19.35 6.90 34.03
C HIS A 688 18.35 8.02 34.40
N ALA A 689 17.88 8.76 33.40
CA ALA A 689 17.06 9.95 33.64
C ALA A 689 15.55 9.71 33.65
N VAL A 690 15.01 8.97 32.67
CA VAL A 690 13.56 8.89 32.43
C VAL A 690 13.18 7.59 31.73
N SER A 691 11.89 7.24 31.72
CA SER A 691 11.32 6.24 30.82
C SER A 691 10.62 6.90 29.64
N ASN A 692 10.61 6.28 28.46
CA ASN A 692 9.77 6.69 27.35
C ASN A 692 9.95 8.14 26.83
N CYS A 693 11.20 8.58 26.66
CA CYS A 693 11.57 9.79 25.94
C CYS A 693 11.39 9.57 24.42
N LEU A 694 10.54 10.36 23.77
CA LEU A 694 10.32 10.29 22.31
C LEU A 694 11.17 11.30 21.53
N GLU A 695 11.89 12.18 22.22
CA GLU A 695 12.62 13.30 21.63
C GLU A 695 14.10 12.97 21.45
N ALA A 696 14.49 12.66 20.22
CA ALA A 696 15.86 12.27 19.87
C ALA A 696 16.92 13.32 20.27
N GLU A 697 16.65 14.59 19.99
CA GLU A 697 17.56 15.70 20.31
C GLU A 697 17.75 15.88 21.82
N ALA A 698 16.66 15.81 22.58
CA ALA A 698 16.71 15.93 24.04
C ALA A 698 17.49 14.76 24.66
N TYR A 699 17.28 13.53 24.16
CA TYR A 699 18.03 12.37 24.61
C TYR A 699 19.52 12.47 24.25
N ALA A 700 19.86 12.90 23.03
CA ALA A 700 21.25 13.13 22.61
C ALA A 700 21.93 14.21 23.49
N TRP A 701 21.21 15.27 23.86
CA TRP A 701 21.71 16.26 24.81
C TRP A 701 21.99 15.65 26.18
N HIS A 702 21.08 14.82 26.71
CA HIS A 702 21.29 14.11 27.98
C HIS A 702 22.55 13.26 27.95
N VAL A 703 22.79 12.54 26.85
CA VAL A 703 24.02 11.72 26.70
C VAL A 703 25.28 12.58 26.75
N ARG A 704 25.32 13.71 26.02
CA ARG A 704 26.47 14.63 26.04
C ARG A 704 26.72 15.20 27.44
N ASP A 705 25.65 15.63 28.11
CA ASP A 705 25.69 16.16 29.46
C ASP A 705 26.18 15.11 30.47
N ALA A 706 25.67 13.88 30.38
CA ALA A 706 26.07 12.74 31.21
C ALA A 706 27.57 12.41 31.09
N VAL A 707 28.09 12.39 29.86
CA VAL A 707 29.53 12.17 29.59
C VAL A 707 30.38 13.31 30.13
N ALA A 708 30.02 14.56 29.84
CA ALA A 708 30.77 15.73 30.31
C ALA A 708 30.80 15.80 31.85
N TRP A 709 29.66 15.56 32.48
CA TRP A 709 29.54 15.54 33.94
C TRP A 709 30.40 14.43 34.56
N SER A 710 30.33 13.21 34.00
CA SER A 710 31.10 12.05 34.48
C SER A 710 32.60 12.31 34.46
N ARG A 711 33.11 12.97 33.42
CA ARG A 711 34.52 13.38 33.32
C ARG A 711 34.93 14.34 34.43
N SER A 712 34.02 15.22 34.87
CA SER A 712 34.29 16.17 35.96
C SER A 712 34.20 15.52 37.34
N ALA A 713 33.30 14.54 37.49
CA ALA A 713 33.02 13.85 38.73
C ALA A 713 34.04 12.74 39.04
N ALA A 714 34.74 12.22 38.03
CA ALA A 714 35.75 11.16 38.17
C ALA A 714 37.07 11.67 38.80
N ARG A 715 37.03 12.10 40.06
CA ARG A 715 38.20 12.54 40.83
C ARG A 715 38.80 11.35 41.56
N GLY A 716 40.11 11.14 41.41
CA GLY A 716 40.82 10.08 42.13
C GLY A 716 40.75 8.68 41.50
N PHE A 717 40.10 8.53 40.33
CA PHE A 717 40.09 7.28 39.56
C PHE A 717 40.01 7.53 38.06
N ALA A 718 40.38 6.54 37.24
CA ALA A 718 40.27 6.63 35.79
C ALA A 718 38.83 6.30 35.36
N LEU A 719 38.14 7.27 34.73
CA LEU A 719 36.81 7.04 34.16
C LEU A 719 36.89 6.05 33.00
N ARG A 720 36.24 4.90 33.14
CA ARG A 720 36.18 3.84 32.14
C ARG A 720 34.77 3.52 31.65
N TYR A 721 33.75 3.99 32.36
CA TYR A 721 32.37 3.55 32.13
C TYR A 721 31.36 4.67 32.42
N VAL A 722 30.52 4.99 31.44
CA VAL A 722 29.39 5.92 31.57
C VAL A 722 28.15 5.21 31.03
N ASN A 723 27.21 4.92 31.91
CA ASN A 723 25.94 4.34 31.52
C ASN A 723 24.85 5.40 31.61
N VAL A 724 24.15 5.66 30.50
CA VAL A 724 23.08 6.68 30.42
C VAL A 724 21.69 6.10 30.71
N GLY A 725 21.65 4.81 31.04
CA GLY A 725 20.46 4.02 31.30
C GLY A 725 19.64 3.78 30.04
N GLY A 726 18.38 3.41 30.26
CA GLY A 726 17.39 3.33 29.20
C GLY A 726 16.73 4.69 28.93
N GLY A 727 15.46 4.63 28.54
CA GLY A 727 14.63 5.81 28.36
C GLY A 727 14.25 6.09 26.91
N LEU A 728 14.84 5.38 25.94
CA LEU A 728 14.38 5.40 24.55
C LEU A 728 12.89 5.01 24.49
N GLY A 729 12.09 5.87 23.85
CA GLY A 729 10.64 5.78 23.88
C GLY A 729 10.04 4.95 22.75
N ALA A 730 9.09 4.12 23.14
CA ALA A 730 8.18 3.41 22.27
C ALA A 730 6.79 3.53 22.90
N ASP A 731 6.00 4.48 22.40
CA ASP A 731 4.63 4.67 22.80
C ASP A 731 3.78 3.53 22.22
N PRO A 732 3.04 2.80 23.06
CA PRO A 732 2.15 1.75 22.59
C PRO A 732 1.06 2.26 21.61
N ARG A 733 0.81 3.57 21.55
CA ARG A 733 -0.09 4.24 20.59
C ARG A 733 0.52 4.46 19.20
N GLY A 734 1.80 4.13 19.03
CA GLY A 734 2.45 4.02 17.71
C GLY A 734 3.64 4.95 17.47
N SER A 735 3.87 5.95 18.33
CA SER A 735 5.05 6.84 18.23
C SER A 735 6.30 6.19 18.82
N ARG A 736 7.46 6.42 18.24
CA ARG A 736 8.75 5.93 18.75
C ARG A 736 9.79 7.02 18.59
N ILE A 737 10.83 6.99 19.43
CA ILE A 737 11.99 7.86 19.25
C ILE A 737 12.62 7.58 17.87
N ASP A 738 12.98 8.64 17.16
CA ASP A 738 13.71 8.56 15.91
C ASP A 738 15.16 8.16 16.21
N LEU A 739 15.47 6.89 15.93
CA LEU A 739 16.77 6.31 16.22
C LEU A 739 17.86 6.87 15.30
N ALA A 740 17.52 7.23 14.05
CA ALA A 740 18.48 7.81 13.11
C ALA A 740 18.84 9.25 13.52
N ALA A 741 17.85 10.04 13.91
CA ALA A 741 18.09 11.37 14.46
C ALA A 741 18.90 11.32 15.77
N LEU A 742 18.61 10.33 16.63
CA LEU A 742 19.40 10.11 17.85
C LEU A 742 20.85 9.76 17.49
N ALA A 743 21.08 8.81 16.57
CA ALA A 743 22.40 8.43 16.10
C ALA A 743 23.20 9.62 15.56
N GLU A 744 22.57 10.49 14.77
CA GLU A 744 23.19 11.73 14.29
C GLU A 744 23.55 12.65 15.46
N GLY A 745 22.64 12.82 16.42
CA GLY A 745 22.89 13.58 17.63
C GLY A 745 24.03 13.03 18.49
N LEU A 746 24.34 11.74 18.40
CA LEU A 746 25.44 11.11 19.14
C LEU A 746 26.79 11.24 18.43
N ARG A 747 26.84 11.70 17.17
CA ARG A 747 28.11 11.90 16.47
C ARG A 747 28.98 12.92 17.19
N GLY A 748 30.25 12.55 17.38
CA GLY A 748 31.26 13.42 18.01
C GLY A 748 31.16 13.50 19.54
N VAL A 749 30.37 12.64 20.20
CA VAL A 749 30.40 12.55 21.68
C VAL A 749 31.78 12.08 22.13
N GLU A 750 32.56 12.96 22.74
CA GLU A 750 33.89 12.66 23.27
C GLU A 750 33.83 12.00 24.66
N THR A 751 33.86 10.67 24.69
CA THR A 751 33.84 9.89 25.95
C THR A 751 35.16 9.92 26.72
N GLY A 752 36.25 10.42 26.11
CA GLY A 752 37.57 10.41 26.74
C GLY A 752 38.14 9.00 26.95
N GLY A 753 37.68 8.03 26.16
CA GLY A 753 38.07 6.61 26.29
C GLY A 753 37.17 5.79 27.21
N ALA A 754 36.21 6.42 27.89
CA ALA A 754 35.19 5.69 28.65
C ALA A 754 34.23 4.98 27.69
N GLU A 755 33.82 3.77 28.08
CA GLU A 755 32.73 3.06 27.44
C GLU A 755 31.40 3.76 27.70
N LEU A 756 30.64 4.05 26.65
CA LEU A 756 29.29 4.60 26.74
C LEU A 756 28.27 3.47 26.58
N VAL A 757 27.34 3.36 27.54
CA VAL A 757 26.39 2.24 27.64
C VAL A 757 24.94 2.73 27.66
N PHE A 758 24.09 2.09 26.84
CA PHE A 758 22.65 2.32 26.75
C PHE A 758 21.86 1.09 27.19
N GLU A 759 20.67 1.28 27.78
CA GLU A 759 19.83 0.19 28.29
C GLU A 759 18.39 0.20 27.71
N PRO A 760 18.19 0.08 26.39
CA PRO A 760 16.92 0.33 25.71
C PRO A 760 15.89 -0.82 25.88
N GLY A 761 15.43 -1.09 27.10
CA GLY A 761 14.46 -2.16 27.37
C GLY A 761 13.11 -1.95 26.68
N ARG A 762 12.41 -0.84 26.98
CA ARG A 762 11.07 -0.54 26.42
C ARG A 762 11.08 -0.48 24.89
N TYR A 763 12.07 0.23 24.34
CA TYR A 763 12.20 0.44 22.90
C TYR A 763 12.38 -0.88 22.14
N VAL A 764 13.09 -1.84 22.74
CA VAL A 764 13.29 -3.17 22.17
C VAL A 764 12.07 -4.06 22.39
N ALA A 765 11.57 -4.15 23.63
CA ALA A 765 10.56 -5.14 24.00
C ALA A 765 9.14 -4.79 23.53
N ALA A 766 8.81 -3.51 23.32
CA ALA A 766 7.47 -3.11 22.91
C ALA A 766 7.02 -3.81 21.60
N PRO A 767 7.74 -3.72 20.46
CA PRO A 767 7.38 -4.44 19.24
C PRO A 767 7.39 -5.96 19.35
N ALA A 768 8.11 -6.51 20.34
CA ALA A 768 8.36 -7.94 20.43
C ALA A 768 7.14 -8.75 20.90
N GLY A 769 6.02 -8.11 21.26
CA GLY A 769 4.88 -8.81 21.83
C GLY A 769 3.52 -8.18 21.57
N TRP A 770 2.53 -9.06 21.51
CA TRP A 770 1.11 -8.76 21.37
C TRP A 770 0.33 -9.41 22.51
N TYR A 771 -0.69 -8.71 23.00
CA TYR A 771 -1.70 -9.30 23.87
C TYR A 771 -2.99 -9.52 23.07
N VAL A 772 -3.59 -10.69 23.20
CA VAL A 772 -4.82 -11.09 22.52
C VAL A 772 -5.88 -11.40 23.56
N ALA A 773 -7.07 -10.83 23.39
CA ALA A 773 -8.22 -11.11 24.24
C ALA A 773 -9.49 -11.25 23.40
N GLU A 774 -10.22 -12.35 23.59
CA GLU A 774 -11.49 -12.59 22.90
C GLU A 774 -12.63 -11.78 23.51
N VAL A 775 -13.49 -11.20 22.67
CA VAL A 775 -14.74 -10.57 23.11
C VAL A 775 -15.71 -11.64 23.60
N VAL A 776 -16.08 -11.62 24.87
CA VAL A 776 -17.03 -12.57 25.47
C VAL A 776 -18.44 -12.00 25.59
N ASP A 777 -18.59 -10.68 25.66
CA ASP A 777 -19.89 -10.01 25.76
C ASP A 777 -19.84 -8.62 25.12
N LEU A 778 -20.94 -8.22 24.49
CA LEU A 778 -21.16 -6.90 23.91
C LEU A 778 -22.45 -6.33 24.48
N LYS A 779 -22.37 -5.17 25.14
CA LYS A 779 -23.55 -4.56 25.77
C LYS A 779 -23.52 -3.04 25.77
N THR A 780 -24.72 -2.47 25.72
CA THR A 780 -24.92 -1.03 25.85
C THR A 780 -25.48 -0.74 27.23
N VAL A 781 -24.78 0.09 28.00
CA VAL A 781 -25.21 0.52 29.35
C VAL A 781 -25.26 2.03 29.36
N ARG A 782 -26.46 2.60 29.63
CA ARG A 782 -26.68 4.05 29.65
C ARG A 782 -26.20 4.77 28.38
N GLY A 783 -26.41 4.14 27.21
CA GLY A 783 -26.02 4.69 25.91
C GLY A 783 -24.55 4.49 25.53
N GLN A 784 -23.72 3.90 26.41
CA GLN A 784 -22.32 3.60 26.12
C GLN A 784 -22.14 2.13 25.76
N ALA A 785 -21.41 1.86 24.68
CA ALA A 785 -21.06 0.53 24.20
C ALA A 785 -19.82 -0.04 24.93
N PHE A 786 -19.92 -1.28 25.38
CA PHE A 786 -18.86 -2.02 26.06
C PHE A 786 -18.59 -3.36 25.37
N ALA A 787 -17.31 -3.64 25.13
CA ALA A 787 -16.81 -4.98 24.85
C ALA A 787 -16.15 -5.53 26.12
N VAL A 788 -16.72 -6.61 26.66
CA VAL A 788 -16.12 -7.36 27.74
C VAL A 788 -15.27 -8.46 27.12
N VAL A 789 -14.01 -8.59 27.54
CA VAL A 789 -13.08 -9.57 26.97
C VAL A 789 -12.67 -10.64 27.97
N ARG A 790 -12.29 -11.80 27.46
CA ARG A 790 -11.58 -12.85 28.19
C ARG A 790 -10.18 -12.35 28.53
N GLY A 791 -10.00 -11.90 29.77
CA GLY A 791 -8.76 -11.29 30.25
C GLY A 791 -8.99 -9.91 30.85
N GLY A 792 -7.99 -9.03 30.82
CA GLY A 792 -8.07 -7.71 31.44
C GLY A 792 -6.74 -7.26 32.04
N THR A 793 -6.81 -6.30 32.95
CA THR A 793 -5.65 -5.67 33.62
C THR A 793 -4.85 -6.63 34.51
N HIS A 794 -5.42 -7.79 34.87
CA HIS A 794 -4.68 -8.88 35.53
C HIS A 794 -3.77 -9.65 34.56
N HIS A 795 -4.03 -9.58 33.25
CA HIS A 795 -3.17 -10.13 32.19
C HIS A 795 -2.33 -9.08 31.47
N PHE A 796 -2.87 -7.86 31.32
CA PHE A 796 -2.20 -6.75 30.69
C PHE A 796 -2.43 -5.45 31.46
N ARG A 797 -1.60 -5.24 32.49
CA ARG A 797 -1.77 -4.14 33.45
C ARG A 797 -1.28 -2.79 32.97
N LEU A 798 -0.40 -2.75 31.97
CA LEU A 798 0.30 -1.54 31.52
C LEU A 798 -0.64 -0.35 31.24
N PRO A 799 -1.77 -0.51 30.51
CA PRO A 799 -2.63 0.62 30.18
C PRO A 799 -3.22 1.28 31.43
N ALA A 800 -3.66 0.45 32.39
CA ALA A 800 -4.20 0.93 33.65
C ALA A 800 -3.13 1.57 34.55
N ALA A 801 -1.93 0.99 34.62
CA ALA A 801 -0.86 1.52 35.47
C ALA A 801 -0.26 2.84 34.94
N TRP A 802 -0.21 3.03 33.62
CA TRP A 802 0.28 4.27 32.99
C TRP A 802 -0.86 5.24 32.63
N GLY A 803 -2.12 4.88 32.88
CA GLY A 803 -3.28 5.76 32.70
C GLY A 803 -3.60 6.10 31.24
N TYR A 804 -3.48 5.14 30.31
CA TYR A 804 -3.79 5.35 28.90
C TYR A 804 -4.69 4.26 28.31
N SER A 805 -5.33 4.55 27.17
CA SER A 805 -6.09 3.58 26.37
C SER A 805 -5.16 2.90 25.36
N HIS A 806 -5.01 1.58 25.46
CA HIS A 806 -4.16 0.84 24.53
C HIS A 806 -4.95 0.52 23.24
N PRO A 807 -4.47 0.95 22.05
CA PRO A 807 -5.18 0.70 20.81
C PRO A 807 -5.21 -0.79 20.47
N PHE A 808 -6.24 -1.23 19.78
CA PHE A 808 -6.35 -2.63 19.36
C PHE A 808 -6.81 -2.74 17.91
N THR A 809 -6.56 -3.89 17.30
CA THR A 809 -7.20 -4.29 16.04
C THR A 809 -8.13 -5.47 16.29
N VAL A 810 -9.23 -5.54 15.54
CA VAL A 810 -10.17 -6.66 15.57
C VAL A 810 -9.75 -7.71 14.54
N VAL A 811 -9.49 -8.94 15.00
CA VAL A 811 -9.34 -10.12 14.14
C VAL A 811 -10.64 -10.92 14.23
N PRO A 812 -11.32 -11.19 13.10
CA PRO A 812 -12.56 -11.96 13.11
C PRO A 812 -12.34 -13.37 13.70
N GLY A 813 -13.15 -13.72 14.70
CA GLY A 813 -13.19 -15.05 15.29
C GLY A 813 -14.51 -15.78 14.97
N PRO A 814 -14.85 -16.85 15.70
CA PRO A 814 -16.17 -17.46 15.61
C PRO A 814 -17.22 -16.43 16.04
N ARG A 815 -18.19 -16.07 15.19
CA ARG A 815 -19.22 -15.05 15.48
C ARG A 815 -20.58 -15.69 15.79
N PRO A 816 -20.85 -16.13 17.03
CA PRO A 816 -22.11 -16.79 17.38
C PRO A 816 -23.31 -15.83 17.50
N GLY A 817 -23.18 -14.55 17.15
CA GLY A 817 -24.20 -13.54 17.43
C GLY A 817 -24.17 -12.32 16.50
N PRO A 818 -24.95 -11.27 16.83
CA PRO A 818 -25.07 -10.07 16.00
C PRO A 818 -23.74 -9.31 15.92
N VAL A 819 -23.48 -8.74 14.74
CA VAL A 819 -22.29 -7.93 14.46
C VAL A 819 -22.64 -6.46 14.63
N TRP A 820 -21.94 -5.78 15.53
CA TRP A 820 -22.00 -4.32 15.63
C TRP A 820 -21.17 -3.70 14.51
N SER A 821 -21.70 -2.66 13.88
CA SER A 821 -21.06 -1.95 12.77
C SER A 821 -20.87 -0.49 13.13
N ASP A 822 -19.72 0.07 12.79
CA ASP A 822 -19.32 1.47 13.04
C ASP A 822 -19.67 1.96 14.46
N VAL A 823 -19.09 1.30 15.46
CA VAL A 823 -19.38 1.54 16.87
C VAL A 823 -18.14 2.03 17.60
N GLU A 824 -18.30 3.05 18.44
CA GLU A 824 -17.28 3.41 19.42
C GLU A 824 -17.44 2.56 20.66
N VAL A 825 -16.45 1.73 20.95
CA VAL A 825 -16.53 0.72 22.01
C VAL A 825 -15.46 0.94 23.07
N ARG A 826 -15.85 0.80 24.34
CA ARG A 826 -14.93 0.71 25.47
C ARG A 826 -14.60 -0.75 25.75
N VAL A 827 -13.32 -1.09 25.87
CA VAL A 827 -12.88 -2.46 26.13
C VAL A 827 -12.54 -2.65 27.60
N CYS A 828 -13.29 -3.53 28.25
CA CYS A 828 -13.14 -3.88 29.65
C CYS A 828 -12.82 -5.37 29.81
N GLY A 829 -12.05 -5.73 30.84
CA GLY A 829 -11.78 -7.12 31.17
C GLY A 829 -12.90 -7.77 32.01
N GLU A 830 -12.61 -8.99 32.49
CA GLU A 830 -13.54 -9.85 33.24
C GLU A 830 -13.51 -9.68 34.77
N LEU A 831 -12.77 -8.69 35.29
CA LEU A 831 -12.67 -8.46 36.74
C LEU A 831 -13.85 -7.66 37.31
N CYS A 832 -14.15 -7.88 38.60
CA CYS A 832 -15.21 -7.18 39.34
C CYS A 832 -14.83 -5.75 39.78
N THR A 833 -14.11 -4.99 38.93
CA THR A 833 -13.68 -3.62 39.23
C THR A 833 -13.89 -2.69 38.03
N PRO A 834 -14.38 -1.46 38.24
CA PRO A 834 -14.55 -0.49 37.16
C PRO A 834 -13.21 0.02 36.58
N ARG A 835 -12.09 -0.36 37.20
CA ARG A 835 -10.73 -0.05 36.73
C ARG A 835 -10.19 -1.08 35.73
N ASP A 836 -10.94 -2.16 35.46
CA ASP A 836 -10.52 -3.19 34.52
C ASP A 836 -10.76 -2.79 33.06
N VAL A 837 -9.98 -1.81 32.61
CA VAL A 837 -10.16 -1.14 31.32
C VAL A 837 -8.84 -1.22 30.55
N LEU A 838 -8.89 -1.83 29.37
CA LEU A 838 -7.74 -1.90 28.45
C LEU A 838 -7.76 -0.74 27.44
N ASN A 839 -8.96 -0.32 27.03
CA ASN A 839 -9.17 0.81 26.12
C ASN A 839 -10.44 1.57 26.51
N GLY A 840 -10.33 2.89 26.69
CA GLY A 840 -11.42 3.76 27.14
C GLY A 840 -12.49 4.09 26.10
N GLY A 841 -12.25 3.81 24.81
CA GLY A 841 -13.12 4.15 23.68
C GLY A 841 -12.35 4.13 22.36
N GLN A 842 -12.71 3.25 21.44
CA GLN A 842 -12.15 3.18 20.09
C GLN A 842 -13.27 2.87 19.09
N ARG A 843 -13.33 3.62 17.97
CA ARG A 843 -14.28 3.32 16.89
C ARG A 843 -13.81 2.13 16.07
N VAL A 844 -14.71 1.17 15.85
CA VAL A 844 -14.45 -0.06 15.12
C VAL A 844 -15.51 -0.29 14.06
N ALA A 845 -15.07 -0.69 12.86
CA ALA A 845 -15.95 -0.88 11.72
C ALA A 845 -16.89 -2.09 11.87
N SER A 846 -16.40 -3.17 12.48
CA SER A 846 -17.13 -4.42 12.72
C SER A 846 -16.64 -5.04 14.04
N LEU A 847 -17.57 -5.46 14.89
CA LEU A 847 -17.27 -6.14 16.13
C LEU A 847 -18.38 -7.12 16.52
N ALA A 848 -18.01 -8.35 16.85
CA ALA A 848 -18.94 -9.35 17.38
C ALA A 848 -18.35 -10.06 18.61
N VAL A 849 -19.23 -10.68 19.40
CA VAL A 849 -18.80 -11.69 20.37
C VAL A 849 -18.01 -12.78 19.63
N GLY A 850 -16.91 -13.22 20.23
CA GLY A 850 -15.96 -14.17 19.66
C GLY A 850 -14.90 -13.55 18.75
N ASP A 851 -15.00 -12.27 18.35
CA ASP A 851 -13.87 -11.61 17.69
C ASP A 851 -12.69 -11.47 18.66
N ARG A 852 -11.46 -11.47 18.14
CA ARG A 852 -10.22 -11.32 18.93
C ARG A 852 -9.74 -9.88 18.85
N LEU A 853 -9.47 -9.27 20.00
CA LEU A 853 -8.83 -7.97 20.09
C LEU A 853 -7.33 -8.17 20.26
N VAL A 854 -6.55 -7.65 19.31
CA VAL A 854 -5.08 -7.74 19.31
C VAL A 854 -4.50 -6.39 19.67
N PHE A 855 -3.81 -6.33 20.80
CA PHE A 855 -3.10 -5.18 21.33
C PHE A 855 -1.62 -5.32 20.96
N ALA A 856 -1.19 -4.56 19.95
CA ALA A 856 0.20 -4.56 19.45
C ALA A 856 1.09 -3.60 20.25
N ASN A 857 2.42 -3.74 20.14
CA ASN A 857 3.37 -2.96 20.94
C ASN A 857 3.21 -3.18 22.45
N ALA A 858 2.80 -4.38 22.85
CA ALA A 858 2.44 -4.71 24.23
C ALA A 858 3.55 -5.45 24.98
N GLY A 859 4.64 -5.84 24.30
CA GLY A 859 5.67 -6.70 24.89
C GLY A 859 6.46 -6.05 26.03
N ALA A 860 6.63 -4.72 26.02
CA ALA A 860 7.29 -4.01 27.11
C ALA A 860 6.36 -3.79 28.30
N TYR A 861 6.75 -4.28 29.48
CA TYR A 861 5.98 -4.22 30.72
C TYR A 861 4.59 -4.83 30.52
N GLY A 862 4.54 -5.98 29.86
CA GLY A 862 3.32 -6.69 29.52
C GLY A 862 2.89 -7.63 30.64
N TRP A 863 3.12 -8.91 30.44
CA TRP A 863 2.77 -9.97 31.39
C TRP A 863 3.46 -9.80 32.75
N GLU A 864 4.72 -9.35 32.75
CA GLU A 864 5.61 -9.35 33.91
C GLU A 864 5.18 -8.40 35.03
N ILE A 865 4.45 -7.33 34.72
CA ILE A 865 3.91 -6.38 35.72
C ILE A 865 2.44 -6.66 36.05
N SER A 866 1.88 -7.73 35.48
CA SER A 866 0.47 -8.05 35.60
C SER A 866 0.19 -8.86 36.87
N HIS A 867 -1.08 -8.88 37.28
CA HIS A 867 -1.51 -9.40 38.59
C HIS A 867 -2.17 -10.75 38.37
N ASP A 868 -1.42 -11.71 37.82
CA ASP A 868 -1.92 -12.98 37.30
C ASP A 868 -2.73 -13.79 38.33
N ARG A 869 -2.44 -13.63 39.62
CA ARG A 869 -3.15 -14.30 40.71
C ARG A 869 -4.43 -13.60 41.16
N PHE A 870 -4.73 -12.41 40.63
CA PHE A 870 -5.87 -11.62 41.10
C PHE A 870 -7.20 -12.32 40.76
N LEU A 871 -8.02 -12.56 41.79
CA LEU A 871 -9.29 -13.31 41.72
C LEU A 871 -9.19 -14.76 41.20
N GLY A 872 -7.98 -15.30 41.00
CA GLY A 872 -7.76 -16.70 40.62
C GLY A 872 -8.17 -17.06 39.19
N HIS A 873 -8.22 -16.09 38.26
CA HIS A 873 -8.50 -16.37 36.85
C HIS A 873 -7.36 -17.18 36.20
N PRO A 874 -7.65 -18.06 35.23
CA PRO A 874 -6.61 -18.74 34.47
C PRO A 874 -5.75 -17.76 33.68
N GLY A 875 -4.44 -17.94 33.71
CA GLY A 875 -3.51 -17.15 32.92
C GLY A 875 -3.70 -17.32 31.41
N PRO A 876 -3.24 -16.35 30.61
CA PRO A 876 -3.25 -16.41 29.15
C PRO A 876 -2.26 -17.47 28.63
N GLU A 877 -2.55 -18.01 27.46
CA GLU A 877 -1.57 -18.81 26.71
C GLU A 877 -0.34 -17.96 26.39
N GLN A 878 0.85 -18.55 26.42
CA GLN A 878 2.10 -17.88 26.07
C GLN A 878 2.63 -18.53 24.79
N VAL A 879 2.55 -17.82 23.67
CA VAL A 879 2.89 -18.31 22.34
C VAL A 879 4.15 -17.59 21.86
N VAL A 880 5.07 -18.36 21.28
CA VAL A 880 6.27 -17.83 20.63
C VAL A 880 6.14 -18.13 19.15
N ILE A 881 6.27 -17.11 18.31
CA ILE A 881 6.20 -17.22 16.86
C ILE A 881 7.60 -17.02 16.24
N GLY A 882 7.82 -17.64 15.08
CA GLY A 882 9.07 -17.58 14.34
C GLY A 882 8.84 -17.91 12.87
#